data_AF-V4TED1-F1
#
_entry.id   AF-V4TED1-F1
#
_cell.length_a   1.000
_cell.length_b   1.000
_cell.length_c   1.000
_cell.angle_alpha   90.00
_cell.angle_beta   90.00
_cell.angle_gamma   90.00
#
_symmetry.space_group_name_H-M   'P 1'
#
loop_
_entity.id
_entity.type
_entity.pdbx_description
1 polymer ?
#
loop_
_entity_poly.entity_id
_entity_poly.type
_entity_poly.pdbx_seq_one_letter_code
_entity_poly.pdbx_strand_id
1 'polypeptide(L)'
;MNAKPKPMESLLSLFSFFFVLLYSFLLLSVKVTLAGGANTSGDVLKGKENPFSPKAYLMRYWDKTVSKNSPKPHFLLSKASPLNAVETATYSKLAEQKTLSSVLPSFCSSAKLFCFPDLSPSLEKHGADANFAVYENKNFTNYGTAGLGGVNSFKNYSEDGNVEVDSFRRYSRDSAGHNDKFSAYASHSNVVDDSFNTYGTGATGGAGDFKSYNREVNVPNLRFTSYSDAGNGRAQTFSSYTENTNSGGESFSSYGKNGNGLPNEFMSYAKESNVIQSNFTSYGEAGNAANDTFKSYGSDGNVPEQNFKSYGDGGNSGIESFTSYNPQSNVGANNFKSYAKSSNTEKVNFANYQEDFNSVSHKFSGYGENADGQKIGFKVYGPDRSFKDYAKTGVTFASYSKSGSGSANGSSVNKNNNKWVEPGKFFRESMLKTGTVMPMPDIRDKMPQRSFLPRAIVSKFPFSSSNVNVLKEIFHASENSSMESIIKDALSECERPPSKGETKRCIGSAEDMIDFATSVLGNSVTLRTTQNVQGSKQNIMIGSVKGINGGKVTQSVSCHQSLFPYLLYYCHSVPKVRVYEADLLDPKTKAKINHGVAICHIDTSAWSQTHGAFLALGSGPGRIEVCHWIFENDLTWTIVDRMV
;
A
#
# COMPACT_ATOMS: atom_id res chain seq x y z
N MET A 1 63.39 32.60 -68.92
CA MET A 1 61.91 32.70 -68.88
C MET A 1 61.43 31.78 -67.76
N ASN A 2 61.52 32.25 -66.52
CA ASN A 2 60.42 32.84 -65.73
C ASN A 2 59.28 31.86 -65.41
N ALA A 3 59.43 31.10 -64.32
CA ALA A 3 58.57 31.13 -63.13
C ALA A 3 58.78 29.85 -62.28
N LYS A 4 59.55 29.95 -61.19
CA LYS A 4 59.42 29.04 -60.05
C LYS A 4 59.08 29.89 -58.82
N PRO A 5 57.91 29.68 -58.18
CA PRO A 5 57.50 30.45 -57.01
C PRO A 5 58.19 29.95 -55.73
N LYS A 6 58.36 30.89 -54.80
CA LYS A 6 58.99 30.77 -53.48
C LYS A 6 58.35 29.68 -52.59
N PRO A 7 59.13 29.00 -51.73
CA PRO A 7 58.60 28.15 -50.67
C PRO A 7 58.09 28.99 -49.48
N MET A 8 57.00 28.50 -48.89
CA MET A 8 56.18 29.12 -47.87
C MET A 8 56.78 28.90 -46.47
N GLU A 9 57.82 29.65 -46.11
CA GLU A 9 58.48 29.59 -44.77
C GLU A 9 57.74 30.36 -43.65
N SER A 10 56.42 30.53 -43.74
CA SER A 10 55.63 31.26 -42.73
C SER A 10 54.58 30.40 -41.99
N LEU A 11 54.57 29.08 -42.18
CA LEU A 11 53.60 28.20 -41.49
C LEU A 11 54.20 27.30 -40.40
N LEU A 12 55.53 27.10 -40.34
CA LEU A 12 56.14 26.24 -39.31
C LEU A 12 56.45 26.95 -37.98
N SER A 13 56.53 28.28 -37.94
CA SER A 13 56.82 29.03 -36.70
C SER A 13 55.61 29.13 -35.76
N LEU A 14 54.38 29.17 -36.30
CA LEU A 14 53.14 29.20 -35.51
C LEU A 14 52.76 27.83 -34.93
N PHE A 15 53.19 26.72 -35.54
CA PHE A 15 52.94 25.37 -35.02
C PHE A 15 53.86 25.00 -33.84
N SER A 16 55.06 25.58 -33.74
CA SER A 16 56.02 25.27 -32.66
C SER A 16 55.65 25.96 -31.33
N PHE A 17 55.08 27.16 -31.37
CA PHE A 17 54.64 27.87 -30.15
C PHE A 17 53.37 27.26 -29.51
N PHE A 18 52.48 26.69 -30.32
CA PHE A 18 51.25 26.07 -29.82
C PHE A 18 51.50 24.73 -29.11
N PHE A 19 52.56 24.00 -29.50
CA PHE A 19 52.92 22.71 -28.89
C PHE A 19 53.61 22.86 -27.53
N VAL A 20 54.40 23.93 -27.31
CA VAL A 20 55.11 24.19 -26.04
C VAL A 20 54.14 24.63 -24.92
N LEU A 21 53.06 25.34 -25.26
CA LEU A 21 52.00 25.72 -24.30
C LEU A 21 51.07 24.55 -23.95
N LEU A 22 50.83 23.62 -24.89
CA LEU A 22 50.07 22.40 -24.62
C LEU A 22 50.84 21.42 -23.71
N TYR A 23 52.17 21.33 -23.84
CA TYR A 23 53.01 20.44 -23.03
C TYR A 23 53.23 20.94 -21.59
N SER A 24 53.16 22.26 -21.35
CA SER A 24 53.30 22.83 -20.01
C SER A 24 52.01 22.75 -19.18
N PHE A 25 50.84 22.64 -19.81
CA PHE A 25 49.57 22.33 -19.10
C PHE A 25 49.38 20.83 -18.82
N LEU A 26 49.99 19.93 -19.61
CA LEU A 26 49.89 18.48 -19.41
C LEU A 26 50.81 17.91 -18.30
N LEU A 27 51.82 18.68 -17.84
CA LEU A 27 52.78 18.22 -16.82
C LEU A 27 52.41 18.59 -15.37
N LEU A 28 51.29 19.29 -15.13
CA LEU A 28 50.87 19.68 -13.77
C LEU A 28 49.67 18.92 -13.18
N SER A 29 49.11 17.93 -13.88
CA SER A 29 48.04 17.11 -13.29
C SER A 29 48.18 15.66 -13.69
N VAL A 30 48.94 14.92 -12.88
CA VAL A 30 48.83 13.49 -12.53
C VAL A 30 50.23 12.89 -12.36
N LYS A 31 50.64 12.72 -11.09
CA LYS A 31 51.40 11.55 -10.63
C LYS A 31 50.88 11.16 -9.24
N VAL A 32 50.21 10.00 -9.14
CA VAL A 32 50.70 8.74 -8.50
C VAL A 32 50.30 8.72 -7.00
N THR A 33 49.64 7.70 -6.42
CA THR A 33 49.88 6.24 -6.47
C THR A 33 48.65 5.45 -6.02
N LEU A 34 48.39 4.30 -6.65
CA LEU A 34 47.72 3.15 -6.05
C LEU A 34 48.76 2.32 -5.28
N ALA A 35 48.52 2.05 -4.01
CA ALA A 35 49.14 0.94 -3.29
C ALA A 35 48.09 0.32 -2.36
N GLY A 36 47.79 -0.95 -2.57
CA GLY A 36 46.80 -1.69 -1.79
C GLY A 36 47.37 -2.23 -0.47
N GLY A 37 46.47 -2.31 0.52
CA GLY A 37 46.43 -3.35 1.56
C GLY A 37 47.35 -3.21 2.78
N ALA A 38 46.79 -2.78 3.92
CA ALA A 38 46.77 -3.54 5.18
C ALA A 38 46.08 -2.75 6.31
N ASN A 39 45.31 -3.47 7.15
CA ASN A 39 44.60 -3.02 8.34
C ASN A 39 45.44 -2.13 9.28
N THR A 40 44.85 -1.03 9.78
CA THR A 40 44.55 -0.78 11.21
C THR A 40 43.97 0.64 11.40
N SER A 41 42.77 0.69 11.99
CA SER A 41 42.23 1.67 12.95
C SER A 41 42.63 3.15 12.89
N GLY A 42 41.62 4.04 12.86
CA GLY A 42 41.70 5.35 13.54
C GLY A 42 41.18 6.55 12.76
N ASP A 43 39.98 7.01 13.15
CA ASP A 43 39.39 8.32 12.88
C ASP A 43 40.40 9.47 12.69
N VAL A 44 40.51 10.06 11.49
CA VAL A 44 40.63 11.52 11.25
C VAL A 44 40.25 11.77 9.77
N LEU A 45 39.47 12.84 9.51
CA LEU A 45 39.01 13.37 8.20
C LEU A 45 37.55 13.08 7.80
N LYS A 46 36.59 13.37 8.70
CA LYS A 46 35.26 13.85 8.27
C LYS A 46 35.36 15.37 8.02
N GLY A 47 35.10 15.82 6.79
CA GLY A 47 34.91 17.24 6.48
C GLY A 47 33.84 17.83 7.40
N LYS A 48 34.05 19.06 7.90
CA LYS A 48 33.09 19.74 8.79
C LYS A 48 31.73 19.82 8.10
N GLU A 49 30.71 19.21 8.71
CA GLU A 49 29.32 19.25 8.24
C GLU A 49 28.87 20.72 8.11
N ASN A 50 28.27 21.08 6.96
CA ASN A 50 27.86 22.48 6.71
C ASN A 50 26.86 22.92 7.80
N PRO A 51 27.11 24.03 8.53
CA PRO A 51 26.26 24.48 9.62
C PRO A 51 24.85 24.89 9.17
N PHE A 52 24.63 25.13 7.88
CA PHE A 52 23.34 25.48 7.31
C PHE A 52 22.58 24.30 6.69
N SER A 53 23.07 23.07 6.85
CA SER A 53 22.30 21.88 6.48
C SER A 53 21.04 21.73 7.36
N PRO A 54 19.96 21.11 6.86
CA PRO A 54 18.76 20.81 7.63
C PRO A 54 19.05 20.03 8.91
N LYS A 55 19.96 19.05 8.85
CA LYS A 55 20.39 18.26 10.02
C LYS A 55 21.12 19.12 11.06
N ALA A 56 22.04 20.00 10.64
CA ALA A 56 22.70 20.92 11.56
C ALA A 56 21.72 21.94 12.18
N TYR A 57 20.72 22.39 11.41
CA TYR A 57 19.65 23.23 11.91
C TYR A 57 18.79 22.51 12.96
N LEU A 58 18.38 21.27 12.69
CA LEU A 58 17.64 20.42 13.62
C LEU A 58 18.37 20.22 14.95
N MET A 59 19.69 20.01 14.91
CA MET A 59 20.50 19.90 16.13
C MET A 59 20.47 21.19 16.97
N ARG A 60 20.57 22.36 16.33
CA ARG A 60 20.45 23.65 17.02
C ARG A 60 19.03 23.90 17.53
N TYR A 61 18.03 23.48 16.76
CA TYR A 61 16.63 23.59 17.14
C TYR A 61 16.34 22.76 18.39
N TRP A 62 16.86 21.53 18.44
CA TRP A 62 16.79 20.68 19.63
C TRP A 62 17.37 21.38 20.86
N ASP A 63 18.57 21.94 20.76
CA ASP A 63 19.25 22.60 21.89
C ASP A 63 18.53 23.85 22.40
N LYS A 64 17.74 24.49 21.53
CA LYS A 64 16.92 25.64 21.88
C LYS A 64 15.60 25.24 22.54
N THR A 65 14.97 24.17 22.06
CA THR A 65 13.58 23.84 22.40
C THR A 65 13.48 22.78 23.49
N VAL A 66 14.42 21.83 23.54
CA VAL A 66 14.45 20.74 24.52
C VAL A 66 15.45 21.08 25.64
N SER A 67 15.14 20.64 26.86
CA SER A 67 16.00 20.85 28.03
C SER A 67 17.42 20.34 27.79
N LYS A 68 18.44 21.15 28.14
CA LYS A 68 19.87 20.93 27.83
C LYS A 68 20.42 19.54 28.22
N ASN A 69 19.80 18.86 29.17
CA ASN A 69 20.23 17.54 29.64
C ASN A 69 19.68 16.37 28.81
N SER A 70 18.81 16.63 27.83
CA SER A 70 18.17 15.59 27.03
C SER A 70 19.05 15.25 25.81
N PRO A 71 19.42 13.97 25.60
CA PRO A 71 20.28 13.58 24.49
C PRO A 71 19.56 13.80 23.15
N LYS A 72 20.30 14.26 22.14
CA LYS A 72 19.77 14.38 20.78
C LYS A 72 19.49 12.97 20.22
N PRO A 73 18.26 12.66 19.82
CA PRO A 73 17.92 11.31 19.38
C PRO A 73 18.51 11.03 18.00
N HIS A 74 19.36 10.01 17.91
CA HIS A 74 19.93 9.55 16.63
C HIS A 74 18.81 9.22 15.63
N PHE A 75 17.70 8.64 16.10
CA PHE A 75 16.52 8.34 15.30
C PHE A 75 16.05 9.57 14.49
N LEU A 76 15.76 10.69 15.15
CA LEU A 76 15.25 11.89 14.48
C LEU A 76 16.29 12.50 13.53
N LEU A 77 17.58 12.50 13.94
CA LEU A 77 18.67 13.00 13.10
C LEU A 77 18.89 12.16 11.84
N SER A 78 18.68 10.84 11.92
CA SER A 78 18.79 9.93 10.77
C SER A 78 17.69 10.11 9.73
N LYS A 79 16.56 10.72 10.12
CA LYS A 79 15.40 11.02 9.27
C LYS A 79 15.39 12.47 8.75
N ALA A 80 16.36 13.29 9.17
CA ALA A 80 16.48 14.66 8.71
C ALA A 80 16.72 14.72 7.20
N SER A 81 16.28 15.82 6.57
CA SER A 81 16.45 16.01 5.13
C SER A 81 17.92 15.89 4.71
N PRO A 82 18.23 15.13 3.65
CA PRO A 82 19.59 15.01 3.11
C PRO A 82 20.00 16.21 2.25
N LEU A 83 19.07 17.16 1.99
CA LEU A 83 19.34 18.36 1.20
C LEU A 83 20.51 19.16 1.78
N ASN A 84 21.35 19.71 0.92
CA ASN A 84 22.32 20.72 1.36
C ASN A 84 21.67 22.11 1.48
N ALA A 85 22.44 23.09 1.95
CA ALA A 85 21.94 24.45 2.18
C ALA A 85 21.46 25.15 0.88
N VAL A 86 22.17 24.93 -0.24
CA VAL A 86 21.84 25.51 -1.56
C VAL A 86 20.58 24.88 -2.13
N GLU A 87 20.47 23.55 -2.05
CA GLU A 87 19.28 22.82 -2.48
C GLU A 87 18.06 23.22 -1.64
N THR A 88 18.21 23.32 -0.31
CA THR A 88 17.13 23.76 0.58
C THR A 88 16.61 25.14 0.19
N ALA A 89 17.51 26.10 -0.08
CA ALA A 89 17.12 27.44 -0.52
C ALA A 89 16.45 27.42 -1.90
N THR A 90 17.01 26.65 -2.84
CA THR A 90 16.48 26.50 -4.21
C THR A 90 15.06 25.93 -4.19
N TYR A 91 14.86 24.78 -3.54
CA TYR A 91 13.55 24.14 -3.49
C TYR A 91 12.53 24.92 -2.67
N SER A 92 12.95 25.62 -1.61
CA SER A 92 12.05 26.53 -0.86
C SER A 92 11.55 27.67 -1.74
N LYS A 93 12.43 28.27 -2.56
CA LYS A 93 12.05 29.31 -3.52
C LYS A 93 11.09 28.78 -4.60
N LEU A 94 11.36 27.60 -5.15
CA LEU A 94 10.48 26.97 -6.14
C LEU A 94 9.11 26.60 -5.55
N ALA A 95 9.08 26.13 -4.30
CA ALA A 95 7.83 25.86 -3.58
C ALA A 95 7.02 27.14 -3.35
N GLU A 96 7.68 28.24 -2.97
CA GLU A 96 7.05 29.55 -2.82
C GLU A 96 6.50 30.11 -4.13
N GLN A 97 7.20 29.88 -5.24
CA GLN A 97 6.79 30.26 -6.59
C GLN A 97 5.75 29.31 -7.21
N LYS A 98 5.37 28.23 -6.51
CA LYS A 98 4.48 27.17 -7.01
C LYS A 98 4.99 26.51 -8.32
N THR A 99 6.31 26.43 -8.50
CA THR A 99 6.95 25.84 -9.68
C THR A 99 7.72 24.56 -9.37
N LEU A 100 7.60 24.04 -8.15
CA LEU A 100 8.33 22.83 -7.70
C LEU A 100 8.02 21.58 -8.53
N SER A 101 6.78 21.45 -9.03
CA SER A 101 6.35 20.35 -9.91
C SER A 101 7.22 20.23 -11.17
N SER A 102 7.75 21.34 -11.69
CA SER A 102 8.60 21.34 -12.90
C SER A 102 9.96 20.66 -12.70
N VAL A 103 10.38 20.46 -11.45
CA VAL A 103 11.68 19.84 -11.09
C VAL A 103 11.49 18.66 -10.14
N LEU A 104 10.29 18.06 -10.12
CA LEU A 104 9.93 17.01 -9.17
C LEU A 104 10.93 15.84 -9.15
N PRO A 105 11.40 15.28 -10.29
CA PRO A 105 12.36 14.16 -10.26
C PRO A 105 13.66 14.49 -9.50
N SER A 106 14.24 15.67 -9.75
CA SER A 106 15.43 16.14 -9.05
C SER A 106 15.15 16.38 -7.57
N PHE A 107 14.00 16.99 -7.25
CA PHE A 107 13.59 17.22 -5.86
C PHE A 107 13.41 15.90 -5.09
N CYS A 108 12.76 14.91 -5.69
CA CYS A 108 12.57 13.59 -5.11
C CYS A 108 13.90 12.89 -4.82
N SER A 109 14.82 12.91 -5.78
CA SER A 109 16.16 12.33 -5.61
C SER A 109 16.96 13.05 -4.53
N SER A 110 17.07 14.39 -4.60
CA SER A 110 17.87 15.18 -3.66
C SER A 110 17.33 15.14 -2.23
N ALA A 111 16.00 15.18 -2.04
CA ALA A 111 15.37 15.15 -0.71
C ALA A 111 15.05 13.73 -0.21
N LYS A 112 15.33 12.68 -1.00
CA LYS A 112 14.92 11.29 -0.75
C LYS A 112 13.43 11.18 -0.42
N LEU A 113 12.62 11.56 -1.40
CA LEU A 113 11.16 11.44 -1.35
C LEU A 113 10.72 10.13 -2.00
N PHE A 114 9.50 9.71 -1.66
CA PHE A 114 8.75 8.70 -2.36
C PHE A 114 8.06 9.35 -3.56
N CYS A 115 8.53 9.01 -4.76
CA CYS A 115 7.96 9.44 -6.02
C CYS A 115 7.99 8.26 -6.98
N PHE A 116 6.93 8.09 -7.75
CA PHE A 116 6.91 7.12 -8.83
C PHE A 116 7.76 7.63 -10.00
N PRO A 117 8.39 6.72 -10.77
CA PRO A 117 9.04 7.11 -12.01
C PRO A 117 8.01 7.58 -13.03
N ASP A 118 8.34 8.60 -13.83
CA ASP A 118 7.54 8.95 -15.00
C ASP A 118 7.60 7.81 -16.02
N LEU A 119 6.46 7.15 -16.24
CA LEU A 119 6.38 6.09 -17.24
C LEU A 119 6.53 6.67 -18.65
N SER A 120 7.67 6.41 -19.28
CA SER A 120 7.87 6.76 -20.69
C SER A 120 6.91 5.96 -21.58
N PRO A 121 6.28 6.56 -22.59
CA PRO A 121 5.47 5.83 -23.57
C PRO A 121 6.33 4.79 -24.30
N SER A 122 5.96 3.51 -24.24
CA SER A 122 6.60 2.46 -25.05
C SER A 122 5.86 2.31 -26.38
N LEU A 123 6.59 2.39 -27.49
CA LEU A 123 6.07 2.11 -28.84
C LEU A 123 6.25 0.64 -29.26
N GLU A 124 6.76 -0.21 -28.36
CA GLU A 124 7.06 -1.62 -28.65
C GLU A 124 5.79 -2.40 -29.02
N LYS A 125 5.88 -3.21 -30.07
CA LYS A 125 4.78 -4.07 -30.53
C LYS A 125 5.31 -5.49 -30.73
N HIS A 126 4.64 -6.47 -30.11
CA HIS A 126 4.99 -7.88 -30.26
C HIS A 126 3.87 -8.59 -31.04
N GLY A 127 4.11 -8.80 -32.34
CA GLY A 127 3.15 -9.41 -33.26
C GLY A 127 3.33 -10.92 -33.47
N ALA A 128 4.38 -11.53 -32.94
CA ALA A 128 4.64 -12.97 -32.98
C ALA A 128 4.53 -13.58 -31.57
N ASP A 129 4.26 -14.89 -31.49
CA ASP A 129 4.23 -15.64 -30.23
C ASP A 129 5.57 -15.47 -29.49
N ALA A 130 5.55 -14.78 -28.35
CA ALA A 130 6.75 -14.42 -27.59
C ALA A 130 6.52 -14.73 -26.11
N ASN A 131 7.36 -15.59 -25.52
CA ASN A 131 7.24 -15.96 -24.12
C ASN A 131 8.03 -14.97 -23.25
N PHE A 132 7.33 -14.11 -22.52
CA PHE A 132 7.94 -13.18 -21.57
C PHE A 132 8.12 -13.88 -20.21
N ALA A 133 9.35 -13.90 -19.71
CA ALA A 133 9.66 -14.44 -18.40
C ALA A 133 9.39 -13.41 -17.28
N VAL A 134 9.88 -12.18 -17.45
CA VAL A 134 9.75 -11.03 -16.52
C VAL A 134 9.75 -9.72 -17.32
N TYR A 135 8.96 -8.71 -16.92
CA TYR A 135 8.88 -7.38 -17.55
C TYR A 135 8.59 -6.27 -16.52
N GLU A 136 9.62 -5.56 -16.04
CA GLU A 136 9.49 -4.63 -14.90
C GLU A 136 9.43 -3.14 -15.28
N ASN A 137 8.64 -2.35 -14.55
CA ASN A 137 8.64 -0.88 -14.48
C ASN A 137 8.51 -0.18 -15.84
N LYS A 138 7.62 -0.69 -16.68
CA LYS A 138 7.47 -0.23 -18.08
C LYS A 138 6.03 -0.29 -18.53
N ASN A 139 5.74 0.42 -19.61
CA ASN A 139 4.49 0.26 -20.37
C ASN A 139 4.64 -0.90 -21.35
N PHE A 140 3.72 -1.86 -21.34
CA PHE A 140 3.61 -2.92 -22.33
C PHE A 140 2.45 -2.63 -23.28
N THR A 141 2.74 -2.46 -24.57
CA THR A 141 1.76 -1.86 -25.50
C THR A 141 0.88 -2.87 -26.21
N ASN A 142 1.41 -4.03 -26.64
CA ASN A 142 0.62 -4.98 -27.41
C ASN A 142 1.26 -6.38 -27.49
N TYR A 143 0.44 -7.42 -27.28
CA TYR A 143 0.78 -8.82 -27.53
C TYR A 143 -0.42 -9.58 -28.13
N GLY A 144 -0.21 -10.34 -29.20
CA GLY A 144 -1.23 -11.25 -29.77
C GLY A 144 -2.41 -10.60 -30.52
N THR A 145 -2.42 -9.29 -30.75
CA THR A 145 -3.54 -8.62 -31.45
C THR A 145 -3.71 -9.13 -32.89
N ALA A 146 -4.96 -9.42 -33.27
CA ALA A 146 -5.35 -9.92 -34.59
C ALA A 146 -4.61 -11.19 -35.04
N GLY A 147 -4.08 -11.99 -34.08
CA GLY A 147 -3.47 -13.28 -34.38
C GLY A 147 -4.48 -14.33 -34.84
N LEU A 148 -4.01 -15.30 -35.63
CA LEU A 148 -4.80 -16.42 -36.15
C LEU A 148 -4.27 -17.75 -35.62
N GLY A 149 -4.97 -18.34 -34.66
CA GLY A 149 -4.62 -19.62 -34.02
C GLY A 149 -3.27 -19.60 -33.28
N GLY A 150 -3.08 -20.53 -32.34
CA GLY A 150 -1.82 -20.66 -31.61
C GLY A 150 -1.96 -20.41 -30.11
N VAL A 151 -0.82 -20.29 -29.43
CA VAL A 151 -0.75 -20.16 -27.97
C VAL A 151 0.17 -19.01 -27.59
N ASN A 152 -0.37 -18.04 -26.86
CA ASN A 152 0.42 -16.99 -26.25
C ASN A 152 0.56 -17.25 -24.75
N SER A 153 1.75 -16.97 -24.20
CA SER A 153 1.97 -17.09 -22.77
C SER A 153 2.80 -15.94 -22.23
N PHE A 154 2.30 -15.31 -21.18
CA PHE A 154 2.98 -14.29 -20.42
C PHE A 154 3.15 -14.78 -18.98
N LYS A 155 4.38 -14.81 -18.48
CA LYS A 155 4.66 -15.35 -17.15
C LYS A 155 4.50 -14.29 -16.06
N ASN A 156 5.51 -13.44 -15.85
CA ASN A 156 5.49 -12.42 -14.80
C ASN A 156 5.70 -11.03 -15.42
N TYR A 157 4.98 -10.02 -14.91
CA TYR A 157 5.30 -8.62 -15.21
C TYR A 157 6.36 -8.17 -14.21
N SER A 158 5.98 -7.99 -12.96
CA SER A 158 6.85 -7.54 -11.86
C SER A 158 6.94 -8.59 -10.74
N GLU A 159 8.03 -8.61 -10.00
CA GLU A 159 8.23 -9.50 -8.86
C GLU A 159 9.21 -8.87 -7.86
N ASP A 160 8.90 -8.98 -6.56
CA ASP A 160 9.76 -8.53 -5.45
C ASP A 160 10.10 -7.02 -5.43
N GLY A 161 9.22 -6.16 -5.97
CA GLY A 161 9.44 -4.72 -6.02
C GLY A 161 8.99 -3.94 -4.78
N ASN A 162 9.74 -2.90 -4.39
CA ASN A 162 9.31 -2.03 -3.29
C ASN A 162 8.31 -0.96 -3.74
N VAL A 163 8.53 -0.36 -4.91
CA VAL A 163 7.70 0.69 -5.51
C VAL A 163 7.64 0.42 -7.02
N GLU A 164 6.46 0.10 -7.54
CA GLU A 164 6.28 -0.29 -8.94
C GLU A 164 5.12 0.48 -9.59
N VAL A 165 5.28 0.84 -10.85
CA VAL A 165 4.19 1.36 -11.70
C VAL A 165 4.24 0.64 -13.02
N ASP A 166 3.19 -0.10 -13.33
CA ASP A 166 3.14 -0.93 -14.52
C ASP A 166 1.84 -0.73 -15.29
N SER A 167 1.93 -0.68 -16.61
CA SER A 167 0.73 -0.63 -17.47
C SER A 167 0.81 -1.61 -18.63
N PHE A 168 -0.16 -2.51 -18.69
CA PHE A 168 -0.37 -3.44 -19.78
C PHE A 168 -1.56 -3.03 -20.63
N ARG A 169 -1.31 -2.64 -21.88
CA ARG A 169 -2.34 -2.04 -22.73
C ARG A 169 -3.22 -3.08 -23.42
N ARG A 170 -2.66 -4.11 -24.07
CA ARG A 170 -3.48 -5.02 -24.91
C ARG A 170 -2.88 -6.42 -25.01
N TYR A 171 -3.70 -7.43 -24.71
CA TYR A 171 -3.42 -8.84 -24.97
C TYR A 171 -4.54 -9.44 -25.83
N SER A 172 -4.19 -9.94 -27.01
CA SER A 172 -5.02 -10.78 -27.90
C SER A 172 -6.34 -10.17 -28.33
N ARG A 173 -6.36 -8.84 -28.43
CA ARG A 173 -7.47 -8.09 -28.98
C ARG A 173 -7.72 -8.51 -30.43
N ASP A 174 -8.98 -8.70 -30.80
CA ASP A 174 -9.44 -9.05 -32.15
C ASP A 174 -8.79 -10.33 -32.74
N SER A 175 -8.25 -11.22 -31.88
CA SER A 175 -7.64 -12.50 -32.28
C SER A 175 -8.69 -13.56 -32.64
N ALA A 176 -8.32 -14.55 -33.45
CA ALA A 176 -9.18 -15.67 -33.81
C ALA A 176 -8.56 -17.02 -33.45
N GLY A 177 -9.25 -17.85 -32.65
CA GLY A 177 -8.84 -19.21 -32.32
C GLY A 177 -7.59 -19.34 -31.44
N HIS A 178 -7.16 -18.27 -30.77
CA HIS A 178 -5.97 -18.26 -29.92
C HIS A 178 -6.25 -18.74 -28.49
N ASN A 179 -5.30 -19.49 -27.92
CA ASN A 179 -5.27 -19.83 -26.50
C ASN A 179 -4.26 -18.92 -25.79
N ASP A 180 -4.75 -18.00 -24.97
CA ASP A 180 -3.91 -17.04 -24.27
C ASP A 180 -3.76 -17.41 -22.79
N LYS A 181 -2.55 -17.27 -22.27
CA LYS A 181 -2.22 -17.53 -20.86
C LYS A 181 -1.47 -16.33 -20.25
N PHE A 182 -1.84 -15.97 -19.02
CA PHE A 182 -1.16 -14.96 -18.22
C PHE A 182 -0.99 -15.49 -16.78
N SER A 183 0.24 -15.61 -16.30
CA SER A 183 0.51 -16.32 -15.04
C SER A 183 0.46 -15.41 -13.81
N ALA A 184 1.18 -14.29 -13.81
CA ALA A 184 1.21 -13.33 -12.71
C ALA A 184 1.44 -11.91 -13.25
N TYR A 185 0.72 -10.93 -12.73
CA TYR A 185 1.01 -9.52 -13.03
C TYR A 185 2.13 -9.05 -12.10
N ALA A 186 1.86 -8.90 -10.80
CA ALA A 186 2.92 -8.66 -9.82
C ALA A 186 2.80 -9.55 -8.58
N SER A 187 3.94 -9.88 -7.95
CA SER A 187 3.95 -10.64 -6.70
C SER A 187 5.02 -10.20 -5.72
N HIS A 188 4.72 -10.31 -4.42
CA HIS A 188 5.61 -9.98 -3.29
C HIS A 188 6.08 -8.52 -3.25
N SER A 189 5.35 -7.63 -3.92
CA SER A 189 5.68 -6.21 -3.98
C SER A 189 5.09 -5.41 -2.81
N ASN A 190 5.61 -4.22 -2.55
CA ASN A 190 5.15 -3.39 -1.44
C ASN A 190 4.11 -2.33 -1.84
N VAL A 191 4.49 -1.29 -2.59
CA VAL A 191 3.55 -0.25 -3.08
C VAL A 191 3.49 -0.31 -4.60
N VAL A 192 2.34 -0.67 -5.17
CA VAL A 192 2.20 -0.84 -6.64
C VAL A 192 1.09 0.04 -7.21
N ASP A 193 1.27 0.47 -8.45
CA ASP A 193 0.29 1.23 -9.24
C ASP A 193 0.10 0.57 -10.62
N ASP A 194 -0.81 -0.40 -10.69
CA ASP A 194 -0.87 -1.34 -11.81
C ASP A 194 -2.15 -1.18 -12.64
N SER A 195 -2.00 -1.26 -13.97
CA SER A 195 -3.13 -1.19 -14.88
C SER A 195 -3.08 -2.22 -16.00
N PHE A 196 -4.21 -2.88 -16.24
CA PHE A 196 -4.40 -3.78 -17.38
C PHE A 196 -5.63 -3.36 -18.18
N ASN A 197 -5.43 -2.94 -19.42
CA ASN A 197 -6.50 -2.32 -20.19
C ASN A 197 -7.38 -3.35 -20.90
N THR A 198 -6.83 -4.26 -21.70
CA THR A 198 -7.68 -5.19 -22.46
C THR A 198 -7.06 -6.57 -22.59
N TYR A 199 -7.80 -7.61 -22.19
CA TYR A 199 -7.47 -9.00 -22.43
C TYR A 199 -8.55 -9.66 -23.29
N GLY A 200 -8.21 -10.16 -24.48
CA GLY A 200 -9.12 -10.91 -25.35
C GLY A 200 -10.32 -10.13 -25.91
N THR A 201 -10.31 -8.79 -25.84
CA THR A 201 -11.43 -7.96 -26.35
C THR A 201 -11.63 -8.19 -27.85
N GLY A 202 -12.87 -8.44 -28.28
CA GLY A 202 -13.20 -8.69 -29.69
C GLY A 202 -12.69 -10.02 -30.24
N ALA A 203 -12.10 -10.87 -29.41
CA ALA A 203 -11.55 -12.15 -29.86
C ALA A 203 -12.65 -13.18 -30.17
N THR A 204 -12.43 -14.00 -31.19
CA THR A 204 -13.36 -15.04 -31.64
C THR A 204 -12.75 -16.43 -31.52
N GLY A 205 -13.36 -17.33 -30.77
CA GLY A 205 -12.85 -18.70 -30.56
C GLY A 205 -11.58 -18.76 -29.70
N GLY A 206 -11.16 -19.99 -29.37
CA GLY A 206 -10.01 -20.25 -28.50
C GLY A 206 -10.35 -20.17 -27.01
N ALA A 207 -9.36 -19.88 -26.17
CA ALA A 207 -9.52 -19.78 -24.72
C ALA A 207 -8.61 -18.70 -24.11
N GLY A 208 -8.98 -18.15 -22.96
CA GLY A 208 -8.12 -17.27 -22.16
C GLY A 208 -8.05 -17.73 -20.71
N ASP A 209 -6.86 -17.65 -20.14
CA ASP A 209 -6.59 -18.03 -18.76
C ASP A 209 -5.66 -16.99 -18.11
N PHE A 210 -6.17 -16.32 -17.07
CA PHE A 210 -5.44 -15.35 -16.28
C PHE A 210 -5.34 -15.86 -14.85
N LYS A 211 -4.14 -16.25 -14.41
CA LYS A 211 -3.95 -16.92 -13.13
C LYS A 211 -3.93 -15.96 -11.95
N SER A 212 -3.09 -14.94 -11.97
CA SER A 212 -2.93 -14.03 -10.84
C SER A 212 -2.70 -12.61 -11.32
N TYR A 213 -3.49 -11.65 -10.83
CA TYR A 213 -3.16 -10.24 -11.00
C TYR A 213 -2.10 -9.86 -9.96
N ASN A 214 -2.47 -9.70 -8.69
CA ASN A 214 -1.49 -9.49 -7.62
C ASN A 214 -1.60 -10.51 -6.49
N ARG A 215 -0.45 -10.93 -5.98
CA ARG A 215 -0.36 -11.82 -4.82
C ARG A 215 0.71 -11.33 -3.85
N GLU A 216 0.37 -11.32 -2.56
CA GLU A 216 1.27 -10.92 -1.47
C GLU A 216 1.78 -9.49 -1.63
N VAL A 217 0.94 -8.62 -2.19
CA VAL A 217 1.24 -7.19 -2.37
C VAL A 217 0.68 -6.38 -1.21
N ASN A 218 1.53 -5.59 -0.54
CA ASN A 218 1.18 -4.91 0.71
C ASN A 218 0.15 -3.77 0.51
N VAL A 219 0.43 -2.84 -0.42
CA VAL A 219 -0.37 -1.64 -0.72
C VAL A 219 -0.60 -1.48 -2.23
N PRO A 220 -1.57 -2.20 -2.82
CA PRO A 220 -1.83 -2.09 -4.24
C PRO A 220 -2.86 -1.01 -4.60
N ASN A 221 -2.73 -0.46 -5.80
CA ASN A 221 -3.76 0.29 -6.50
C ASN A 221 -3.96 -0.28 -7.91
N LEU A 222 -5.05 -1.02 -8.09
CA LEU A 222 -5.19 -1.95 -9.21
C LEU A 222 -6.34 -1.56 -10.11
N ARG A 223 -6.10 -1.55 -11.42
CA ARG A 223 -7.13 -1.20 -12.41
C ARG A 223 -7.13 -2.19 -13.58
N PHE A 224 -8.18 -3.00 -13.66
CA PHE A 224 -8.43 -3.85 -14.83
C PHE A 224 -9.62 -3.29 -15.62
N THR A 225 -9.41 -2.93 -16.89
CA THR A 225 -10.44 -2.25 -17.68
C THR A 225 -11.38 -3.24 -18.37
N SER A 226 -10.88 -4.24 -19.09
CA SER A 226 -11.78 -5.18 -19.78
C SER A 226 -11.17 -6.56 -19.99
N TYR A 227 -11.96 -7.59 -19.69
CA TYR A 227 -11.62 -8.99 -19.92
C TYR A 227 -12.68 -9.65 -20.81
N SER A 228 -12.30 -10.03 -22.03
CA SER A 228 -13.13 -10.72 -23.02
C SER A 228 -14.39 -9.97 -23.50
N ASP A 229 -14.43 -8.65 -23.35
CA ASP A 229 -15.53 -7.84 -23.88
C ASP A 229 -15.66 -7.99 -25.40
N ALA A 230 -16.89 -8.03 -25.89
CA ALA A 230 -17.24 -8.25 -27.30
C ALA A 230 -16.64 -9.55 -27.90
N GLY A 231 -16.27 -10.52 -27.06
CA GLY A 231 -15.76 -11.82 -27.51
C GLY A 231 -16.87 -12.71 -28.07
N ASN A 232 -16.48 -13.68 -28.91
CA ASN A 232 -17.42 -14.62 -29.52
C ASN A 232 -16.91 -16.07 -29.42
N GLY A 233 -17.64 -16.96 -28.75
CA GLY A 233 -17.36 -18.40 -28.69
C GLY A 233 -16.03 -18.79 -28.03
N ARG A 234 -15.59 -18.03 -27.01
CA ARG A 234 -14.27 -18.16 -26.37
C ARG A 234 -14.41 -18.45 -24.88
N ALA A 235 -13.79 -19.53 -24.40
CA ALA A 235 -13.83 -19.88 -22.98
C ALA A 235 -12.82 -19.07 -22.17
N GLN A 236 -13.19 -18.66 -20.96
CA GLN A 236 -12.43 -17.66 -20.19
C GLN A 236 -12.34 -18.01 -18.71
N THR A 237 -11.15 -17.91 -18.13
CA THR A 237 -10.94 -18.14 -16.71
C THR A 237 -10.03 -17.08 -16.09
N PHE A 238 -10.44 -16.55 -14.94
CA PHE A 238 -9.64 -15.65 -14.10
C PHE A 238 -9.53 -16.24 -12.70
N SER A 239 -8.32 -16.65 -12.30
CA SER A 239 -8.13 -17.46 -11.09
C SER A 239 -7.98 -16.65 -9.80
N SER A 240 -7.29 -15.50 -9.81
CA SER A 240 -7.20 -14.64 -8.64
C SER A 240 -6.85 -13.21 -9.03
N TYR A 241 -7.63 -12.24 -8.53
CA TYR A 241 -7.32 -10.82 -8.71
C TYR A 241 -6.33 -10.35 -7.66
N THR A 242 -6.71 -10.39 -6.39
CA THR A 242 -5.82 -10.08 -5.26
C THR A 242 -5.87 -11.17 -4.21
N GLU A 243 -4.70 -11.44 -3.63
CA GLU A 243 -4.53 -12.37 -2.54
C GLU A 243 -3.49 -11.86 -1.54
N ASN A 244 -3.80 -11.92 -0.23
CA ASN A 244 -2.88 -11.57 0.86
C ASN A 244 -2.42 -10.11 0.89
N THR A 245 -3.35 -9.16 0.71
CA THR A 245 -3.06 -7.72 0.74
C THR A 245 -3.34 -7.08 2.10
N ASN A 246 -2.56 -6.08 2.51
CA ASN A 246 -2.74 -5.43 3.82
C ASN A 246 -3.64 -4.17 3.78
N SER A 247 -3.54 -3.36 2.75
CA SER A 247 -4.38 -2.16 2.56
C SER A 247 -4.34 -1.71 1.12
N GLY A 248 -5.26 -0.89 0.63
CA GLY A 248 -5.14 -0.28 -0.71
C GLY A 248 -6.46 -0.28 -1.46
N GLY A 249 -6.38 -0.16 -2.78
CA GLY A 249 -7.53 -0.03 -3.66
C GLY A 249 -7.45 -0.94 -4.87
N GLU A 250 -8.60 -1.44 -5.30
CA GLU A 250 -8.67 -2.26 -6.48
C GLU A 250 -9.98 -2.10 -7.24
N SER A 251 -9.88 -2.18 -8.56
CA SER A 251 -11.03 -1.96 -9.45
C SER A 251 -10.98 -2.86 -10.68
N PHE A 252 -12.14 -3.40 -11.05
CA PHE A 252 -12.36 -4.19 -12.26
C PHE A 252 -13.59 -3.65 -13.00
N SER A 253 -13.41 -3.20 -14.24
CA SER A 253 -14.45 -2.45 -14.96
C SER A 253 -15.43 -3.35 -15.72
N SER A 254 -14.94 -4.34 -16.48
CA SER A 254 -15.84 -5.25 -17.22
C SER A 254 -15.25 -6.62 -17.48
N TYR A 255 -16.09 -7.64 -17.32
CA TYR A 255 -15.82 -9.02 -17.70
C TYR A 255 -16.91 -9.52 -18.64
N GLY A 256 -16.56 -9.90 -19.87
CA GLY A 256 -17.46 -10.55 -20.83
C GLY A 256 -18.57 -9.65 -21.38
N LYS A 257 -18.44 -8.32 -21.29
CA LYS A 257 -19.50 -7.39 -21.70
C LYS A 257 -19.78 -7.50 -23.21
N ASN A 258 -21.06 -7.55 -23.60
CA ASN A 258 -21.51 -7.75 -24.99
C ASN A 258 -20.95 -9.03 -25.63
N GLY A 259 -20.60 -10.05 -24.83
CA GLY A 259 -20.07 -11.32 -25.31
C GLY A 259 -21.15 -12.21 -25.95
N ASN A 260 -20.75 -13.13 -26.82
CA ASN A 260 -21.65 -14.09 -27.46
C ASN A 260 -21.12 -15.52 -27.32
N GLY A 261 -21.85 -16.41 -26.65
CA GLY A 261 -21.47 -17.81 -26.46
C GLY A 261 -20.19 -18.01 -25.63
N LEU A 262 -19.96 -17.16 -24.61
CA LEU A 262 -18.77 -17.19 -23.78
C LEU A 262 -19.04 -17.95 -22.47
N PRO A 263 -18.39 -19.08 -22.20
CA PRO A 263 -18.34 -19.61 -20.84
C PRO A 263 -17.26 -18.86 -20.04
N ASN A 264 -17.69 -18.06 -19.07
CA ASN A 264 -16.81 -17.24 -18.23
C ASN A 264 -16.71 -17.80 -16.80
N GLU A 265 -15.50 -17.83 -16.25
CA GLU A 265 -15.26 -18.24 -14.87
C GLU A 265 -14.34 -17.24 -14.15
N PHE A 266 -14.79 -16.73 -13.01
CA PHE A 266 -14.00 -15.90 -12.09
C PHE A 266 -13.94 -16.56 -10.71
N MET A 267 -12.73 -16.85 -10.25
CA MET A 267 -12.53 -17.70 -9.08
C MET A 267 -12.46 -16.89 -7.77
N SER A 268 -11.60 -15.89 -7.67
CA SER A 268 -11.47 -15.09 -6.44
C SER A 268 -11.07 -13.64 -6.68
N TYR A 269 -11.70 -12.74 -5.92
CA TYR A 269 -11.41 -11.32 -5.84
C TYR A 269 -11.21 -10.95 -4.36
N ALA A 270 -10.17 -10.19 -3.99
CA ALA A 270 -9.90 -9.79 -2.60
C ALA A 270 -9.79 -10.94 -1.58
N LYS A 271 -8.99 -11.98 -1.85
CA LYS A 271 -8.84 -13.12 -0.94
C LYS A 271 -7.80 -12.84 0.16
N GLU A 272 -8.12 -13.14 1.42
CA GLU A 272 -7.22 -12.98 2.57
C GLU A 272 -6.67 -11.54 2.68
N SER A 273 -7.47 -10.56 2.26
CA SER A 273 -7.08 -9.14 2.22
C SER A 273 -7.63 -8.36 3.42
N ASN A 274 -6.83 -7.44 3.96
CA ASN A 274 -7.21 -6.60 5.09
C ASN A 274 -7.98 -5.34 4.60
N VAL A 275 -7.48 -4.13 4.90
CA VAL A 275 -8.19 -2.85 4.70
C VAL A 275 -8.14 -2.43 3.22
N ILE A 276 -8.75 -3.24 2.35
CA ILE A 276 -8.79 -3.03 0.90
C ILE A 276 -10.15 -2.49 0.46
N GLN A 277 -10.14 -1.48 -0.40
CA GLN A 277 -11.32 -1.00 -1.10
C GLN A 277 -11.45 -1.69 -2.45
N SER A 278 -12.48 -2.51 -2.60
CA SER A 278 -12.72 -3.34 -3.78
C SER A 278 -13.91 -2.82 -4.58
N ASN A 279 -13.72 -2.64 -5.88
CA ASN A 279 -14.76 -2.21 -6.80
C ASN A 279 -14.86 -3.12 -8.03
N PHE A 280 -16.03 -3.71 -8.26
CA PHE A 280 -16.32 -4.50 -9.47
C PHE A 280 -17.52 -3.91 -10.20
N THR A 281 -17.33 -3.45 -11.44
CA THR A 281 -18.34 -2.68 -12.16
C THR A 281 -19.34 -3.56 -12.91
N SER A 282 -18.89 -4.47 -13.78
CA SER A 282 -19.83 -5.39 -14.45
C SER A 282 -19.24 -6.74 -14.84
N TYR A 283 -20.05 -7.79 -14.66
CA TYR A 283 -19.77 -9.16 -15.10
C TYR A 283 -20.92 -9.64 -16.00
N GLY A 284 -20.63 -10.11 -17.21
CA GLY A 284 -21.63 -10.66 -18.15
C GLY A 284 -22.65 -9.65 -18.68
N GLU A 285 -22.38 -8.34 -18.60
CA GLU A 285 -23.34 -7.31 -19.02
C GLU A 285 -23.69 -7.42 -20.51
N ALA A 286 -24.99 -7.49 -20.84
CA ALA A 286 -25.51 -7.66 -22.19
C ALA A 286 -24.91 -8.88 -22.95
N GLY A 287 -24.51 -9.93 -22.21
CA GLY A 287 -24.04 -11.18 -22.79
C GLY A 287 -25.16 -11.97 -23.47
N ASN A 288 -24.83 -12.74 -24.51
CA ASN A 288 -25.76 -13.62 -25.22
C ASN A 288 -25.27 -15.07 -25.15
N ALA A 289 -26.13 -16.01 -24.76
CA ALA A 289 -25.83 -17.43 -24.63
C ALA A 289 -24.59 -17.74 -23.76
N ALA A 290 -24.36 -16.94 -22.73
CA ALA A 290 -23.20 -17.07 -21.83
C ALA A 290 -23.47 -18.08 -20.70
N ASN A 291 -22.42 -18.78 -20.24
CA ASN A 291 -22.48 -19.61 -19.03
C ASN A 291 -21.43 -19.09 -18.05
N ASP A 292 -21.90 -18.27 -17.13
CA ASP A 292 -21.10 -17.32 -16.38
C ASP A 292 -21.09 -17.72 -14.91
N THR A 293 -19.89 -17.82 -14.34
CA THR A 293 -19.70 -18.25 -12.94
C THR A 293 -18.70 -17.36 -12.21
N PHE A 294 -19.14 -16.76 -11.10
CA PHE A 294 -18.29 -16.05 -10.16
C PHE A 294 -18.28 -16.75 -8.80
N LYS A 295 -17.12 -17.20 -8.33
CA LYS A 295 -17.02 -18.04 -7.13
C LYS A 295 -16.90 -17.26 -5.84
N SER A 296 -15.99 -16.29 -5.73
CA SER A 296 -15.75 -15.60 -4.46
C SER A 296 -15.37 -14.12 -4.62
N TYR A 297 -16.05 -13.25 -3.88
CA TYR A 297 -15.74 -11.83 -3.78
C TYR A 297 -15.48 -11.44 -2.32
N GLY A 298 -14.26 -11.09 -1.94
CA GLY A 298 -13.90 -10.68 -0.58
C GLY A 298 -13.88 -11.82 0.43
N SER A 299 -13.17 -12.93 0.19
CA SER A 299 -13.10 -14.03 1.16
C SER A 299 -12.02 -13.84 2.20
N ASP A 300 -12.31 -14.21 3.45
CA ASP A 300 -11.36 -14.20 4.58
C ASP A 300 -10.73 -12.82 4.84
N GLY A 301 -11.48 -11.76 4.57
CA GLY A 301 -11.01 -10.38 4.65
C GLY A 301 -11.14 -9.75 6.04
N ASN A 302 -10.34 -8.70 6.30
CA ASN A 302 -10.34 -7.97 7.58
C ASN A 302 -10.50 -6.46 7.37
N VAL A 303 -11.71 -5.97 7.68
CA VAL A 303 -12.17 -4.62 7.40
C VAL A 303 -12.19 -4.24 5.91
N PRO A 304 -12.78 -5.07 5.02
CA PRO A 304 -12.86 -4.74 3.61
C PRO A 304 -14.00 -3.75 3.31
N GLU A 305 -13.83 -2.94 2.26
CA GLU A 305 -14.91 -2.16 1.64
C GLU A 305 -15.22 -2.72 0.26
N GLN A 306 -16.30 -3.49 0.17
CA GLN A 306 -16.65 -4.32 -0.98
C GLN A 306 -17.81 -3.70 -1.77
N ASN A 307 -17.58 -3.39 -3.04
CA ASN A 307 -18.56 -2.77 -3.91
C ASN A 307 -18.68 -3.53 -5.24
N PHE A 308 -19.78 -4.25 -5.44
CA PHE A 308 -20.08 -4.98 -6.67
C PHE A 308 -21.32 -4.40 -7.33
N LYS A 309 -21.19 -3.88 -8.55
CA LYS A 309 -22.21 -3.06 -9.18
C LYS A 309 -23.20 -3.86 -10.02
N SER A 310 -22.76 -4.71 -10.95
CA SER A 310 -23.71 -5.52 -11.75
C SER A 310 -23.18 -6.89 -12.15
N TYR A 311 -24.08 -7.86 -12.18
CA TYR A 311 -23.82 -9.24 -12.62
C TYR A 311 -24.94 -9.70 -13.55
N GLY A 312 -24.65 -10.06 -14.80
CA GLY A 312 -25.63 -10.59 -15.77
C GLY A 312 -26.70 -9.59 -16.23
N ASP A 313 -26.50 -8.29 -16.01
CA ASP A 313 -27.49 -7.27 -16.37
C ASP A 313 -27.65 -7.20 -17.91
N GLY A 314 -28.89 -7.29 -18.39
CA GLY A 314 -29.22 -7.31 -19.83
C GLY A 314 -28.85 -8.61 -20.55
N GLY A 315 -28.45 -9.66 -19.83
CA GLY A 315 -28.05 -10.94 -20.44
C GLY A 315 -29.21 -11.69 -21.10
N ASN A 316 -28.90 -12.45 -22.16
CA ASN A 316 -29.85 -13.21 -22.97
C ASN A 316 -29.51 -14.70 -23.10
N SER A 317 -30.49 -15.56 -22.82
CA SER A 317 -30.44 -17.00 -23.12
C SER A 317 -29.21 -17.76 -22.56
N GLY A 318 -28.80 -17.47 -21.31
CA GLY A 318 -27.63 -18.06 -20.66
C GLY A 318 -27.89 -18.62 -19.25
N ILE A 319 -26.83 -19.11 -18.59
CA ILE A 319 -26.85 -19.54 -17.19
C ILE A 319 -25.88 -18.68 -16.38
N GLU A 320 -26.39 -18.15 -15.28
CA GLU A 320 -25.68 -17.20 -14.42
C GLU A 320 -25.54 -17.77 -13.00
N SER A 321 -24.32 -17.79 -12.45
CA SER A 321 -24.05 -18.36 -11.12
C SER A 321 -23.07 -17.54 -10.29
N PHE A 322 -23.52 -17.06 -9.14
CA PHE A 322 -22.69 -16.39 -8.14
C PHE A 322 -22.61 -17.22 -6.86
N THR A 323 -21.43 -17.70 -6.48
CA THR A 323 -21.29 -18.67 -5.39
C THR A 323 -21.23 -18.00 -4.01
N SER A 324 -20.35 -17.02 -3.82
CA SER A 324 -20.17 -16.41 -2.50
C SER A 324 -19.74 -14.95 -2.54
N TYR A 325 -20.43 -14.13 -1.75
CA TYR A 325 -20.09 -12.73 -1.52
C TYR A 325 -19.69 -12.55 -0.06
N ASN A 326 -18.48 -12.05 0.13
CA ASN A 326 -17.81 -11.78 1.39
C ASN A 326 -17.80 -12.94 2.40
N PRO A 327 -17.44 -14.18 1.99
CA PRO A 327 -17.49 -15.31 2.92
C PRO A 327 -16.38 -15.20 3.98
N GLN A 328 -16.75 -15.42 5.25
CA GLN A 328 -15.80 -15.57 6.37
C GLN A 328 -14.94 -14.33 6.67
N SER A 329 -15.30 -13.18 6.11
CA SER A 329 -14.68 -11.91 6.40
C SER A 329 -15.13 -11.36 7.76
N ASN A 330 -14.52 -10.27 8.18
CA ASN A 330 -14.97 -9.52 9.34
C ASN A 330 -15.40 -8.10 8.93
N VAL A 331 -15.73 -7.30 9.96
CA VAL A 331 -16.24 -5.92 9.97
C VAL A 331 -15.93 -5.09 8.71
N GLY A 332 -16.77 -5.17 7.68
CA GLY A 332 -16.63 -4.39 6.44
C GLY A 332 -17.91 -3.66 6.03
N ALA A 333 -17.80 -2.84 4.97
CA ALA A 333 -18.95 -2.29 4.27
C ALA A 333 -19.16 -3.08 2.97
N ASN A 334 -20.38 -3.54 2.74
CA ASN A 334 -20.70 -4.48 1.68
C ASN A 334 -21.87 -3.95 0.84
N ASN A 335 -21.61 -3.66 -0.44
CA ASN A 335 -22.59 -3.14 -1.37
C ASN A 335 -22.66 -4.01 -2.63
N PHE A 336 -23.80 -4.65 -2.85
CA PHE A 336 -24.12 -5.35 -4.09
C PHE A 336 -25.32 -4.65 -4.77
N LYS A 337 -25.13 -4.08 -5.96
CA LYS A 337 -26.16 -3.22 -6.55
C LYS A 337 -27.19 -4.00 -7.39
N SER A 338 -26.79 -4.70 -8.45
CA SER A 338 -27.75 -5.43 -9.30
C SER A 338 -27.28 -6.84 -9.65
N TYR A 339 -28.24 -7.76 -9.66
CA TYR A 339 -28.06 -9.14 -10.11
C TYR A 339 -29.13 -9.46 -11.15
N ALA A 340 -28.73 -9.76 -12.39
CA ALA A 340 -29.59 -10.16 -13.50
C ALA A 340 -30.70 -9.14 -13.83
N LYS A 341 -30.43 -7.83 -13.72
CA LYS A 341 -31.40 -6.78 -14.07
C LYS A 341 -31.69 -6.79 -15.57
N SER A 342 -32.96 -6.69 -15.95
CA SER A 342 -33.43 -6.63 -17.34
C SER A 342 -32.92 -7.79 -18.21
N SER A 343 -32.71 -8.96 -17.61
CA SER A 343 -32.23 -10.16 -18.29
C SER A 343 -33.38 -11.11 -18.65
N ASN A 344 -33.17 -11.92 -19.68
CA ASN A 344 -34.03 -13.03 -20.08
C ASN A 344 -33.21 -14.33 -20.16
N THR A 345 -32.29 -14.50 -19.21
CA THR A 345 -31.45 -15.69 -19.09
C THR A 345 -32.26 -16.91 -18.65
N GLU A 346 -31.80 -18.13 -18.94
CA GLU A 346 -32.57 -19.35 -18.63
C GLU A 346 -32.62 -19.62 -17.12
N LYS A 347 -31.49 -19.40 -16.43
CA LYS A 347 -31.35 -19.70 -15.00
C LYS A 347 -30.32 -18.79 -14.35
N VAL A 348 -30.67 -18.27 -13.18
CA VAL A 348 -29.81 -17.40 -12.39
C VAL A 348 -29.74 -17.93 -10.96
N ASN A 349 -28.53 -18.21 -10.43
CA ASN A 349 -28.34 -18.77 -9.09
C ASN A 349 -27.35 -17.96 -8.26
N PHE A 350 -27.80 -17.50 -7.10
CA PHE A 350 -26.96 -16.88 -6.09
C PHE A 350 -26.90 -17.80 -4.87
N ALA A 351 -25.75 -18.44 -4.62
CA ALA A 351 -25.67 -19.44 -3.56
C ALA A 351 -25.57 -18.79 -2.17
N ASN A 352 -24.66 -17.85 -1.95
CA ASN A 352 -24.43 -17.32 -0.61
C ASN A 352 -24.13 -15.82 -0.59
N TYR A 353 -25.11 -15.03 -0.14
CA TYR A 353 -24.89 -13.66 0.28
C TYR A 353 -24.87 -13.66 1.82
N GLN A 354 -23.70 -13.86 2.41
CA GLN A 354 -23.54 -14.01 3.85
C GLN A 354 -23.05 -12.71 4.49
N GLU A 355 -23.63 -12.37 5.64
CA GLU A 355 -23.16 -11.26 6.48
C GLU A 355 -22.16 -11.75 7.52
N ASP A 356 -21.15 -10.93 7.74
CA ASP A 356 -20.34 -10.95 8.95
C ASP A 356 -21.22 -10.54 10.13
N PHE A 357 -21.07 -11.19 11.29
CA PHE A 357 -21.86 -10.91 12.50
C PHE A 357 -21.75 -9.47 13.05
N ASN A 358 -20.91 -8.58 12.48
CA ASN A 358 -20.51 -7.30 13.09
C ASN A 358 -20.24 -6.16 12.08
N SER A 359 -20.79 -6.22 10.86
CA SER A 359 -20.64 -5.17 9.85
C SER A 359 -21.39 -3.87 10.21
N VAL A 360 -20.97 -2.76 9.58
CA VAL A 360 -21.50 -1.41 9.87
C VAL A 360 -22.55 -0.97 8.84
N SER A 361 -22.57 -1.56 7.63
CA SER A 361 -23.53 -1.27 6.56
C SER A 361 -23.56 -2.38 5.49
N HIS A 362 -24.75 -2.94 5.23
CA HIS A 362 -25.02 -3.85 4.11
C HIS A 362 -26.04 -3.24 3.16
N LYS A 363 -25.83 -3.42 1.85
CA LYS A 363 -26.83 -3.03 0.85
C LYS A 363 -26.83 -3.99 -0.33
N PHE A 364 -27.90 -4.77 -0.45
CA PHE A 364 -28.22 -5.49 -1.69
C PHE A 364 -29.39 -4.77 -2.38
N SER A 365 -29.15 -4.04 -3.48
CA SER A 365 -30.16 -3.11 -3.99
C SER A 365 -31.26 -3.78 -4.82
N GLY A 366 -30.94 -4.74 -5.68
CA GLY A 366 -31.97 -5.45 -6.43
C GLY A 366 -31.52 -6.70 -7.20
N TYR A 367 -32.48 -7.60 -7.43
CA TYR A 367 -32.26 -8.87 -8.14
C TYR A 367 -33.38 -9.13 -9.16
N GLY A 368 -33.04 -9.44 -10.41
CA GLY A 368 -34.03 -9.72 -11.46
C GLY A 368 -34.99 -8.57 -11.74
N GLU A 369 -34.63 -7.33 -11.41
CA GLU A 369 -35.46 -6.16 -11.70
C GLU A 369 -35.77 -6.09 -13.20
N ASN A 370 -37.05 -6.06 -13.58
CA ASN A 370 -37.52 -6.09 -14.98
C ASN A 370 -37.03 -7.29 -15.80
N ALA A 371 -36.69 -8.40 -15.15
CA ALA A 371 -36.34 -9.63 -15.85
C ALA A 371 -37.58 -10.41 -16.31
N ASP A 372 -37.44 -11.18 -17.40
CA ASP A 372 -38.53 -11.95 -18.02
C ASP A 372 -38.18 -13.43 -18.17
N GLY A 373 -39.16 -14.32 -17.94
CA GLY A 373 -39.05 -15.76 -18.21
C GLY A 373 -38.07 -16.60 -17.37
N GLN A 374 -37.27 -16.00 -16.49
CA GLN A 374 -36.15 -16.69 -15.83
C GLN A 374 -36.45 -17.32 -14.47
N LYS A 375 -35.72 -18.39 -14.13
CA LYS A 375 -35.73 -19.00 -12.79
C LYS A 375 -34.59 -18.43 -11.95
N ILE A 376 -34.93 -17.70 -10.89
CA ILE A 376 -33.98 -17.10 -9.95
C ILE A 376 -33.95 -17.94 -8.67
N GLY A 377 -32.77 -18.45 -8.32
CA GLY A 377 -32.54 -19.24 -7.12
C GLY A 377 -31.59 -18.55 -6.14
N PHE A 378 -32.02 -18.41 -4.88
CA PHE A 378 -31.17 -18.00 -3.76
C PHE A 378 -31.06 -19.13 -2.74
N LYS A 379 -29.85 -19.56 -2.40
CA LYS A 379 -29.69 -20.64 -1.39
C LYS A 379 -29.64 -20.09 0.03
N VAL A 380 -28.84 -19.07 0.30
CA VAL A 380 -28.75 -18.39 1.61
C VAL A 380 -28.69 -16.88 1.40
N TYR A 381 -29.46 -16.16 2.21
CA TYR A 381 -29.44 -14.71 2.28
C TYR A 381 -29.32 -14.24 3.74
N GLY A 382 -28.45 -13.25 3.95
CA GLY A 382 -28.18 -12.57 5.22
C GLY A 382 -29.42 -11.90 5.84
N PRO A 383 -29.33 -11.45 7.10
CA PRO A 383 -30.48 -10.95 7.84
C PRO A 383 -30.95 -9.53 7.49
N ASP A 384 -30.13 -8.69 6.83
CA ASP A 384 -30.56 -7.36 6.37
C ASP A 384 -31.62 -7.46 5.26
N ARG A 385 -32.57 -6.53 5.20
CA ARG A 385 -33.74 -6.56 4.31
C ARG A 385 -33.75 -5.39 3.34
N SER A 386 -32.59 -5.05 2.78
CA SER A 386 -32.40 -3.81 2.01
C SER A 386 -32.82 -3.85 0.52
N PHE A 387 -33.43 -4.96 0.05
CA PHE A 387 -33.92 -5.07 -1.33
C PHE A 387 -34.97 -4.00 -1.65
N LYS A 388 -34.74 -3.24 -2.73
CA LYS A 388 -35.71 -2.27 -3.25
C LYS A 388 -36.41 -2.79 -4.49
N ASP A 389 -35.66 -3.39 -5.40
CA ASP A 389 -36.12 -3.74 -6.74
C ASP A 389 -35.94 -5.25 -7.00
N TYR A 390 -37.02 -5.96 -7.34
CA TYR A 390 -36.95 -7.42 -7.52
C TYR A 390 -37.95 -8.02 -8.52
N ALA A 391 -37.61 -9.19 -9.05
CA ALA A 391 -38.50 -10.02 -9.86
C ALA A 391 -39.70 -10.52 -9.04
N LYS A 392 -40.92 -10.36 -9.57
CA LYS A 392 -42.16 -10.74 -8.85
C LYS A 392 -42.56 -12.21 -9.07
N THR A 393 -42.02 -12.85 -10.09
CA THR A 393 -42.35 -14.23 -10.50
C THR A 393 -41.05 -14.98 -10.79
N GLY A 394 -41.08 -16.32 -10.73
CA GLY A 394 -39.91 -17.15 -11.06
C GLY A 394 -38.80 -17.19 -9.99
N VAL A 395 -39.05 -16.65 -8.78
CA VAL A 395 -38.05 -16.57 -7.70
C VAL A 395 -38.26 -17.69 -6.67
N THR A 396 -37.17 -18.34 -6.27
CA THR A 396 -37.14 -19.37 -5.23
C THR A 396 -36.05 -19.07 -4.20
N PHE A 397 -36.41 -19.10 -2.91
CA PHE A 397 -35.48 -18.95 -1.79
C PHE A 397 -35.43 -20.25 -0.99
N ALA A 398 -34.25 -20.84 -0.82
CA ALA A 398 -34.09 -22.07 -0.05
C ALA A 398 -34.04 -21.84 1.47
N SER A 399 -33.40 -20.75 1.92
CA SER A 399 -33.30 -20.42 3.35
C SER A 399 -32.99 -18.93 3.61
N TYR A 400 -33.34 -18.45 4.80
CA TYR A 400 -33.03 -17.10 5.29
C TYR A 400 -32.41 -17.19 6.69
N SER A 401 -31.38 -16.39 6.99
CA SER A 401 -30.84 -16.29 8.35
C SER A 401 -31.56 -15.18 9.13
N LYS A 402 -32.10 -15.51 10.31
CA LYS A 402 -32.83 -14.56 11.18
C LYS A 402 -31.88 -13.97 12.22
N SER A 403 -31.82 -12.64 12.35
CA SER A 403 -31.17 -11.99 13.50
C SER A 403 -32.03 -12.15 14.74
N GLY A 404 -31.60 -12.96 15.71
CA GLY A 404 -32.27 -13.10 16.99
C GLY A 404 -31.48 -13.97 17.97
N SER A 405 -31.18 -13.40 19.13
CA SER A 405 -30.63 -14.03 20.33
C SER A 405 -31.22 -15.43 20.61
N GLY A 406 -30.37 -16.46 20.68
CA GLY A 406 -30.80 -17.78 21.14
C GLY A 406 -29.73 -18.85 20.97
N SER A 407 -29.50 -19.60 22.06
CA SER A 407 -28.51 -20.65 22.28
C SER A 407 -28.12 -21.57 21.13
N ALA A 408 -26.86 -21.99 21.22
CA ALA A 408 -26.21 -23.05 20.47
C ALA A 408 -27.02 -24.37 20.39
N ASN A 409 -27.15 -24.89 19.17
CA ASN A 409 -27.00 -26.30 18.75
C ASN A 409 -27.62 -26.40 17.33
N GLY A 410 -27.03 -27.00 16.32
CA GLY A 410 -25.79 -27.73 16.16
C GLY A 410 -25.82 -28.28 14.73
N SER A 411 -24.93 -27.82 13.88
CA SER A 411 -24.50 -28.53 12.67
C SER A 411 -23.06 -28.09 12.44
N SER A 412 -22.18 -29.08 12.53
CA SER A 412 -20.73 -28.96 12.54
C SER A 412 -20.22 -28.34 11.24
N VAL A 413 -20.09 -27.02 11.23
CA VAL A 413 -19.07 -26.35 10.43
C VAL A 413 -17.84 -26.30 11.33
N ASN A 414 -16.74 -26.90 10.86
CA ASN A 414 -15.45 -26.94 11.55
C ASN A 414 -15.15 -25.59 12.23
N LYS A 415 -15.15 -25.59 13.56
CA LYS A 415 -14.75 -24.47 14.43
C LYS A 415 -13.24 -24.29 14.43
N ASN A 416 -12.65 -24.16 13.26
CA ASN A 416 -11.28 -23.71 13.11
C ASN A 416 -11.31 -22.88 11.83
N ASN A 417 -11.23 -21.55 11.93
CA ASN A 417 -10.57 -20.66 10.97
C ASN A 417 -10.55 -19.23 11.52
N ASN A 418 -9.39 -18.61 11.37
CA ASN A 418 -8.86 -17.57 12.24
C ASN A 418 -9.42 -16.17 11.90
N LYS A 419 -10.00 -15.50 12.90
CA LYS A 419 -9.88 -14.04 13.00
C LYS A 419 -8.39 -13.74 13.24
N TRP A 420 -7.60 -13.64 12.18
CA TRP A 420 -6.15 -13.65 12.31
C TRP A 420 -5.62 -12.24 12.61
N VAL A 421 -5.42 -11.97 13.89
CA VAL A 421 -4.50 -10.91 14.31
C VAL A 421 -3.15 -11.57 14.51
N GLU A 422 -2.10 -11.00 13.91
CA GLU A 422 -0.74 -11.53 14.06
C GLU A 422 -0.40 -11.74 15.56
N PRO A 423 0.06 -12.93 15.96
CA PRO A 423 0.43 -13.20 17.33
C PRO A 423 1.43 -12.18 17.87
N GLY A 424 1.17 -11.66 19.07
CA GLY A 424 2.04 -10.67 19.72
C GLY A 424 1.81 -9.22 19.29
N LYS A 425 0.96 -8.95 18.27
CA LYS A 425 0.62 -7.58 17.85
C LYS A 425 0.03 -6.74 18.98
N PHE A 426 -0.79 -7.38 19.80
CA PHE A 426 -1.28 -6.84 21.07
C PHE A 426 -1.02 -7.84 22.19
N PHE A 427 -0.79 -7.35 23.40
CA PHE A 427 -0.58 -8.17 24.60
C PHE A 427 -1.08 -7.45 25.86
N ARG A 428 -1.13 -8.19 26.97
CA ARG A 428 -1.53 -7.66 28.29
C ARG A 428 -0.32 -7.14 29.06
N GLU A 429 -0.52 -6.10 29.86
CA GLU A 429 0.56 -5.46 30.63
C GLU A 429 1.27 -6.46 31.55
N SER A 430 0.52 -7.42 32.10
CA SER A 430 1.05 -8.52 32.93
C SER A 430 2.13 -9.38 32.26
N MET A 431 2.23 -9.35 30.92
CA MET A 431 3.24 -10.08 30.15
C MET A 431 4.61 -9.37 30.16
N LEU A 432 4.68 -8.08 30.48
CA LEU A 432 5.94 -7.32 30.63
C LEU A 432 6.63 -7.63 31.97
N LYS A 433 6.96 -8.90 32.16
CA LYS A 433 7.63 -9.42 33.35
C LYS A 433 8.86 -10.23 32.93
N THR A 434 9.97 -10.02 33.62
CA THR A 434 11.20 -10.76 33.38
C THR A 434 10.98 -12.27 33.40
N GLY A 435 11.49 -12.96 32.38
CA GLY A 435 11.35 -14.40 32.18
C GLY A 435 10.13 -14.81 31.35
N THR A 436 9.16 -13.92 31.10
CA THR A 436 8.02 -14.22 30.23
C THR A 436 8.48 -14.48 28.80
N VAL A 437 8.00 -15.56 28.19
CA VAL A 437 8.19 -15.84 26.75
C VAL A 437 6.90 -15.49 26.02
N MET A 438 7.00 -14.72 24.95
CA MET A 438 5.85 -14.31 24.14
C MET A 438 6.21 -14.18 22.66
N PRO A 439 5.24 -14.36 21.74
CA PRO A 439 5.45 -14.05 20.33
C PRO A 439 5.65 -12.54 20.13
N MET A 440 6.54 -12.18 19.22
CA MET A 440 6.73 -10.81 18.74
C MET A 440 6.17 -10.70 17.31
N PRO A 441 5.37 -9.67 17.01
CA PRO A 441 4.81 -9.47 15.68
C PRO A 441 5.91 -9.07 14.68
N ASP A 442 5.54 -8.94 13.41
CA ASP A 442 6.44 -8.34 12.42
C ASP A 442 6.57 -6.84 12.67
N ILE A 443 7.65 -6.43 13.35
CA ILE A 443 7.91 -5.02 13.67
C ILE A 443 8.72 -4.28 12.60
N ARG A 444 9.00 -4.91 11.46
CA ARG A 444 9.79 -4.30 10.37
C ARG A 444 8.95 -3.27 9.61
N ASP A 445 9.55 -2.13 9.30
CA ASP A 445 8.93 -1.14 8.43
C ASP A 445 9.03 -1.62 6.99
N LYS A 446 7.87 -1.79 6.34
CA LYS A 446 7.79 -2.13 4.93
C LYS A 446 7.68 -0.89 4.05
N MET A 447 7.42 0.30 4.60
CA MET A 447 7.23 1.49 3.78
C MET A 447 8.51 1.90 3.04
N PRO A 448 8.38 2.55 1.86
CA PRO A 448 9.55 3.06 1.14
C PRO A 448 10.31 4.08 2.00
N GLN A 449 11.64 4.11 1.91
CA GLN A 449 12.43 5.06 2.68
C GLN A 449 12.14 6.50 2.23
N ARG A 450 11.91 7.38 3.20
CA ARG A 450 11.64 8.81 2.98
C ARG A 450 12.36 9.64 4.03
N SER A 451 12.60 10.91 3.73
CA SER A 451 13.16 11.88 4.69
C SER A 451 12.17 12.98 5.02
N PHE A 452 12.32 13.60 6.19
CA PHE A 452 11.62 14.84 6.52
C PHE A 452 12.01 15.93 5.53
N LEU A 453 11.08 16.83 5.26
CA LEU A 453 11.39 18.06 4.55
C LEU A 453 11.79 19.15 5.56
N PRO A 454 12.71 20.05 5.20
CA PRO A 454 12.99 21.24 5.99
C PRO A 454 11.69 22.05 6.16
N ARG A 455 11.48 22.63 7.35
CA ARG A 455 10.30 23.46 7.63
C ARG A 455 10.09 24.59 6.59
N ALA A 456 11.17 25.14 6.06
CA ALA A 456 11.16 26.18 5.01
C ALA A 456 10.54 25.73 3.67
N ILE A 457 10.46 24.42 3.42
CA ILE A 457 9.83 23.84 2.23
C ILE A 457 8.43 23.35 2.59
N VAL A 458 8.29 22.53 3.64
CA VAL A 458 7.01 21.88 3.97
C VAL A 458 5.90 22.89 4.30
N SER A 459 6.24 24.04 4.88
CA SER A 459 5.29 25.12 5.19
C SER A 459 4.68 25.79 3.96
N LYS A 460 5.24 25.54 2.77
CA LYS A 460 4.72 26.04 1.49
C LYS A 460 3.72 25.07 0.84
N PHE A 461 3.56 23.86 1.39
CA PHE A 461 2.60 22.89 0.88
C PHE A 461 1.23 23.05 1.55
N PRO A 462 0.14 23.15 0.78
CA PRO A 462 -1.21 23.27 1.34
C PRO A 462 -1.73 21.89 1.76
N PHE A 463 -1.28 21.39 2.91
CA PHE A 463 -1.69 20.09 3.45
C PHE A 463 -3.14 20.11 3.94
N SER A 464 -4.10 19.88 3.04
CA SER A 464 -5.53 19.70 3.34
C SER A 464 -6.28 19.03 2.19
N SER A 465 -7.34 18.27 2.48
CA SER A 465 -8.24 17.69 1.48
C SER A 465 -8.85 18.75 0.56
N SER A 466 -9.11 19.95 1.09
CA SER A 466 -9.61 21.09 0.30
C SER A 466 -8.63 21.57 -0.80
N ASN A 467 -7.34 21.27 -0.65
CA ASN A 467 -6.27 21.64 -1.57
C ASN A 467 -5.63 20.43 -2.25
N VAL A 468 -6.32 19.29 -2.27
CA VAL A 468 -5.78 18.02 -2.82
C VAL A 468 -5.29 18.17 -4.26
N ASN A 469 -5.97 18.96 -5.09
CA ASN A 469 -5.56 19.18 -6.49
C ASN A 469 -4.19 19.85 -6.61
N VAL A 470 -3.85 20.76 -5.69
CA VAL A 470 -2.52 21.40 -5.67
C VAL A 470 -1.45 20.40 -5.25
N LEU A 471 -1.73 19.54 -4.27
CA LEU A 471 -0.80 18.47 -3.87
C LEU A 471 -0.59 17.47 -5.02
N LYS A 472 -1.66 17.11 -5.74
CA LYS A 472 -1.60 16.25 -6.92
C LYS A 472 -0.71 16.85 -8.01
N GLU A 473 -0.86 18.14 -8.28
CA GLU A 473 0.00 18.85 -9.25
C GLU A 473 1.48 18.86 -8.81
N ILE A 474 1.76 19.11 -7.52
CA ILE A 474 3.13 19.12 -6.99
C ILE A 474 3.82 17.76 -7.16
N PHE A 475 3.11 16.67 -6.86
CA PHE A 475 3.65 15.31 -6.83
C PHE A 475 3.32 14.47 -8.07
N HIS A 476 2.87 15.10 -9.15
CA HIS A 476 2.49 14.44 -10.41
C HIS A 476 1.49 13.27 -10.22
N ALA A 477 0.58 13.41 -9.25
CA ALA A 477 -0.43 12.39 -8.98
C ALA A 477 -1.58 12.52 -9.99
N SER A 478 -1.62 11.61 -10.96
CA SER A 478 -2.72 11.53 -11.93
C SER A 478 -4.00 11.02 -11.27
N GLU A 479 -5.15 11.30 -11.91
CA GLU A 479 -6.44 10.79 -11.45
C GLU A 479 -6.43 9.26 -11.32
N ASN A 480 -6.91 8.77 -10.19
CA ASN A 480 -6.99 7.37 -9.77
C ASN A 480 -5.62 6.66 -9.64
N SER A 481 -4.50 7.38 -9.57
CA SER A 481 -3.15 6.81 -9.33
C SER A 481 -2.92 6.43 -7.88
N SER A 482 -1.91 5.58 -7.63
CA SER A 482 -1.48 5.22 -6.26
C SER A 482 -1.06 6.45 -5.49
N MET A 483 -0.38 7.38 -6.16
CA MET A 483 0.04 8.62 -5.52
C MET A 483 -1.17 9.46 -5.09
N GLU A 484 -2.25 9.50 -5.89
CA GLU A 484 -3.46 10.20 -5.50
C GLU A 484 -4.10 9.55 -4.27
N SER A 485 -4.26 8.22 -4.26
CA SER A 485 -4.83 7.49 -3.12
C SER A 485 -3.99 7.70 -1.87
N ILE A 486 -2.66 7.58 -1.96
CA ILE A 486 -1.73 7.85 -0.85
C ILE A 486 -1.91 9.26 -0.29
N ILE A 487 -2.04 10.27 -1.17
CA ILE A 487 -2.26 11.66 -0.73
C ILE A 487 -3.61 11.79 -0.04
N LYS A 488 -4.69 11.27 -0.62
CA LYS A 488 -6.05 11.34 -0.06
C LYS A 488 -6.16 10.61 1.29
N ASP A 489 -5.59 9.41 1.39
CA ASP A 489 -5.64 8.58 2.59
C ASP A 489 -4.91 9.25 3.75
N ALA A 490 -3.71 9.77 3.50
CA ALA A 490 -2.96 10.53 4.50
C ALA A 490 -3.74 11.78 4.94
N LEU A 491 -4.30 12.55 4.01
CA LEU A 491 -5.12 13.72 4.35
C LEU A 491 -6.35 13.34 5.18
N SER A 492 -7.05 12.28 4.80
CA SER A 492 -8.22 11.76 5.51
C SER A 492 -7.87 11.33 6.94
N GLU A 493 -6.80 10.56 7.12
CA GLU A 493 -6.30 10.16 8.44
C GLU A 493 -5.93 11.39 9.31
N CYS A 494 -5.26 12.35 8.69
CA CYS A 494 -4.81 13.55 9.38
C CYS A 494 -5.95 14.49 9.75
N GLU A 495 -6.98 14.61 8.93
CA GLU A 495 -8.12 15.51 9.12
C GLU A 495 -9.27 14.87 9.90
N ARG A 496 -9.27 13.55 10.11
CA ARG A 496 -10.30 12.88 10.93
C ARG A 496 -10.49 13.59 12.28
N PRO A 497 -11.69 13.65 12.87
CA PRO A 497 -11.84 14.22 14.20
C PRO A 497 -10.97 13.48 15.24
N PRO A 498 -10.37 14.18 16.23
CA PRO A 498 -9.71 13.52 17.35
C PRO A 498 -10.71 12.67 18.16
N SER A 499 -10.23 11.53 18.65
CA SER A 499 -10.95 10.72 19.63
C SER A 499 -11.10 11.49 20.95
N LYS A 500 -11.99 11.03 21.84
CA LYS A 500 -12.20 11.68 23.15
C LYS A 500 -10.89 11.76 23.94
N GLY A 501 -10.42 12.98 24.21
CA GLY A 501 -9.18 13.26 24.93
C GLY A 501 -7.90 13.14 24.08
N GLU A 502 -8.00 12.81 22.80
CA GLU A 502 -6.87 12.75 21.87
C GLU A 502 -6.46 14.16 21.44
N THR A 503 -5.17 14.46 21.52
CA THR A 503 -4.56 15.59 20.82
C THR A 503 -3.72 15.03 19.69
N LYS A 504 -3.91 15.48 18.46
CA LYS A 504 -3.21 14.92 17.29
C LYS A 504 -2.77 15.98 16.29
N ARG A 505 -1.75 15.66 15.50
CA ARG A 505 -1.22 16.49 14.41
C ARG A 505 -0.45 15.63 13.42
N CYS A 506 -0.65 15.87 12.13
CA CYS A 506 0.24 15.35 11.11
C CYS A 506 1.40 16.30 10.83
N ILE A 507 2.58 15.72 10.66
CA ILE A 507 3.84 16.43 10.78
C ILE A 507 4.79 16.01 9.65
N GLY A 508 5.22 16.98 8.84
CA GLY A 508 6.14 16.76 7.72
C GLY A 508 7.57 17.29 7.93
N SER A 509 7.87 17.82 9.12
CA SER A 509 9.23 18.25 9.50
C SER A 509 9.59 17.77 10.91
N ALA A 510 10.88 17.54 11.15
CA ALA A 510 11.37 17.10 12.45
C ALA A 510 11.15 18.17 13.54
N GLU A 511 11.22 19.45 13.17
CA GLU A 511 10.99 20.58 14.05
C GLU A 511 9.54 20.65 14.50
N ASP A 512 8.59 20.41 13.60
CA ASP A 512 7.16 20.38 13.94
C ASP A 512 6.85 19.23 14.90
N MET A 513 7.59 18.12 14.79
CA MET A 513 7.47 16.99 15.72
C MET A 513 7.95 17.36 17.12
N ILE A 514 9.09 18.05 17.22
CA ILE A 514 9.62 18.58 18.48
C ILE A 514 8.62 19.56 19.10
N ASP A 515 8.07 20.48 18.31
CA ASP A 515 7.10 21.47 18.79
C ASP A 515 5.83 20.81 19.29
N PHE A 516 5.30 19.83 18.56
CA PHE A 516 4.13 19.08 19.00
C PHE A 516 4.40 18.33 20.30
N ALA A 517 5.50 17.56 20.37
CA ALA A 517 5.87 16.82 21.58
C ALA A 517 6.03 17.74 22.80
N THR A 518 6.72 18.87 22.63
CA THR A 518 6.99 19.81 23.73
C THR A 518 5.77 20.63 24.12
N SER A 519 4.86 20.94 23.18
CA SER A 519 3.58 21.58 23.50
C SER A 519 2.67 20.70 24.38
N VAL A 520 2.82 19.37 24.28
CA VAL A 520 2.00 18.41 25.03
C VAL A 520 2.66 18.02 26.36
N LEU A 521 3.98 17.78 26.37
CA LEU A 521 4.70 17.20 27.50
C LEU A 521 5.62 18.19 28.23
N GLY A 522 5.74 19.42 27.75
CA GLY A 522 6.74 20.41 28.18
C GLY A 522 8.11 20.18 27.56
N ASN A 523 9.10 20.97 27.96
CA ASN A 523 10.43 20.99 27.32
C ASN A 523 11.39 19.88 27.83
N SER A 524 11.04 19.14 28.88
CA SER A 524 11.85 18.05 29.43
C SER A 524 11.33 16.71 28.93
N VAL A 525 11.67 16.38 27.68
CA VAL A 525 11.17 15.19 26.97
C VAL A 525 12.30 14.26 26.53
N THR A 526 11.96 12.99 26.34
CA THR A 526 12.82 11.95 25.78
C THR A 526 12.08 11.24 24.65
N LEU A 527 12.73 11.08 23.49
CA LEU A 527 12.24 10.27 22.39
C LEU A 527 12.67 8.82 22.61
N ARG A 528 11.71 7.90 22.51
CA ARG A 528 11.91 6.45 22.70
C ARG A 528 11.39 5.68 21.49
N THR A 529 12.16 4.71 21.04
CA THR A 529 11.80 3.79 19.95
C THR A 529 12.52 2.47 20.16
N THR A 530 11.98 1.39 19.58
CA THR A 530 12.62 0.07 19.62
C THR A 530 13.94 0.11 18.84
N GLN A 531 15.01 -0.45 19.41
CA GLN A 531 16.37 -0.25 18.92
C GLN A 531 16.66 -0.91 17.56
N ASN A 532 16.13 -2.12 17.33
CA ASN A 532 16.30 -2.86 16.08
C ASN A 532 15.12 -3.83 15.85
N VAL A 533 15.17 -4.63 14.78
CA VAL A 533 14.11 -5.59 14.43
C VAL A 533 14.40 -7.05 14.80
N GLN A 534 15.48 -7.32 15.54
CA GLN A 534 15.79 -8.67 16.00
C GLN A 534 14.71 -9.16 16.98
N GLY A 535 14.29 -10.41 16.80
CA GLY A 535 13.14 -11.00 17.48
C GLY A 535 11.82 -10.88 16.70
N SER A 536 11.76 -10.07 15.64
CA SER A 536 10.57 -9.94 14.78
C SER A 536 10.11 -11.30 14.24
N LYS A 537 8.79 -11.57 14.32
CA LYS A 537 8.13 -12.84 13.95
C LYS A 537 8.66 -14.08 14.68
N GLN A 538 9.35 -13.90 15.81
CA GLN A 538 9.87 -14.98 16.64
C GLN A 538 9.29 -14.89 18.06
N ASN A 539 9.47 -15.96 18.84
CA ASN A 539 9.26 -15.86 20.28
C ASN A 539 10.45 -15.15 20.91
N ILE A 540 10.16 -14.20 21.80
CA ILE A 540 11.14 -13.44 22.58
C ILE A 540 10.96 -13.75 24.07
N MET A 541 12.03 -13.60 24.84
CA MET A 541 11.97 -13.60 26.29
C MET A 541 12.15 -12.18 26.82
N ILE A 542 11.27 -11.75 27.71
CA ILE A 542 11.36 -10.47 28.39
C ILE A 542 12.50 -10.52 29.41
N GLY A 543 13.46 -9.62 29.27
CA GLY A 543 14.57 -9.38 30.20
C GLY A 543 14.21 -8.35 31.26
N SER A 544 15.13 -7.41 31.53
CA SER A 544 14.86 -6.29 32.45
C SER A 544 13.79 -5.37 31.88
N VAL A 545 12.84 -4.96 32.72
CA VAL A 545 11.76 -4.03 32.35
C VAL A 545 11.86 -2.77 33.20
N LYS A 546 11.81 -1.61 32.55
CA LYS A 546 11.79 -0.29 33.18
C LYS A 546 10.50 0.44 32.79
N GLY A 547 9.66 0.73 33.79
CA GLY A 547 8.50 1.60 33.61
C GLY A 547 8.90 3.07 33.63
N ILE A 548 8.50 3.82 32.61
CA ILE A 548 8.67 5.28 32.56
C ILE A 548 7.75 5.94 33.59
N ASN A 549 8.16 7.09 34.14
CA ASN A 549 7.49 7.75 35.25
C ASN A 549 7.33 6.82 36.49
N GLY A 550 8.32 5.97 36.73
CA GLY A 550 8.29 4.95 37.78
C GLY A 550 7.18 3.91 37.60
N GLY A 551 6.75 3.65 36.36
CA GLY A 551 5.65 2.74 36.03
C GLY A 551 4.25 3.31 36.31
N LYS A 552 4.15 4.59 36.70
CA LYS A 552 2.87 5.25 36.93
C LYS A 552 2.24 5.65 35.60
N VAL A 553 0.91 5.80 35.64
CA VAL A 553 0.16 6.37 34.51
C VAL A 553 0.72 7.74 34.16
N THR A 554 0.91 7.98 32.87
CA THR A 554 1.52 9.19 32.31
C THR A 554 0.81 9.62 31.03
N GLN A 555 1.30 10.72 30.46
CA GLN A 555 1.01 11.15 29.10
C GLN A 555 2.22 10.87 28.21
N SER A 556 1.97 10.51 26.96
CA SER A 556 2.99 10.35 25.92
C SER A 556 2.48 10.88 24.59
N VAL A 557 3.41 11.19 23.69
CA VAL A 557 3.09 11.52 22.29
C VAL A 557 3.64 10.41 21.42
N SER A 558 2.77 9.55 20.90
CA SER A 558 3.15 8.54 19.91
C SER A 558 3.10 9.15 18.52
N CYS A 559 4.06 8.81 17.68
CA CYS A 559 4.10 9.22 16.29
C CYS A 559 4.29 7.99 15.41
N HIS A 560 3.36 7.83 14.47
CA HIS A 560 3.33 6.74 13.51
C HIS A 560 3.60 7.27 12.11
N GLN A 561 4.37 6.52 11.34
CA GLN A 561 4.66 6.91 9.97
C GLN A 561 3.42 6.71 9.09
N SER A 562 2.98 7.77 8.40
CA SER A 562 1.94 7.67 7.36
C SER A 562 2.61 7.70 5.99
N LEU A 563 2.14 6.87 5.06
CA LEU A 563 2.65 6.87 3.69
C LEU A 563 2.26 8.19 3.00
N PHE A 564 3.24 8.93 2.50
CA PHE A 564 3.07 10.22 1.81
C PHE A 564 4.34 10.48 0.97
N PRO A 565 4.34 11.35 -0.06
CA PRO A 565 5.54 11.66 -0.84
C PRO A 565 6.80 11.98 -0.01
N TYR A 566 6.68 12.78 1.04
CA TYR A 566 7.76 12.99 2.01
C TYR A 566 7.45 12.29 3.32
N LEU A 567 8.43 12.21 4.23
CA LEU A 567 8.21 11.59 5.53
C LEU A 567 7.16 12.38 6.32
N LEU A 568 6.00 11.77 6.49
CA LEU A 568 4.88 12.29 7.23
C LEU A 568 4.66 11.41 8.46
N TYR A 569 4.50 12.04 9.62
CA TYR A 569 4.11 11.36 10.84
C TYR A 569 2.73 11.82 11.27
N TYR A 570 1.85 10.86 11.50
CA TYR A 570 0.67 11.05 12.33
C TYR A 570 1.10 10.97 13.80
N CYS A 571 1.15 12.12 14.48
CA CYS A 571 1.46 12.19 15.90
C CYS A 571 0.20 12.41 16.71
N HIS A 572 0.06 11.70 17.82
CA HIS A 572 -1.04 11.88 18.76
C HIS A 572 -0.64 11.60 20.21
N SER A 573 -1.41 12.16 21.13
CA SER A 573 -1.33 11.92 22.56
C SER A 573 -2.71 11.55 23.06
N VAL A 574 -2.81 10.40 23.72
CA VAL A 574 -3.99 10.01 24.50
C VAL A 574 -3.63 10.01 25.98
N PRO A 575 -4.52 10.50 26.86
CA PRO A 575 -4.27 10.48 28.29
C PRO A 575 -4.35 9.04 28.81
N LYS A 576 -3.70 8.79 29.96
CA LYS A 576 -3.72 7.52 30.68
C LYS A 576 -3.03 6.34 29.98
N VAL A 577 -1.75 6.51 29.70
CA VAL A 577 -0.90 5.43 29.18
C VAL A 577 0.18 5.05 30.19
N ARG A 578 0.79 3.89 30.00
CA ARG A 578 2.07 3.54 30.61
C ARG A 578 3.05 3.15 29.52
N VAL A 579 4.30 3.57 29.64
CA VAL A 579 5.36 3.29 28.68
C VAL A 579 6.45 2.49 29.38
N TYR A 580 7.01 1.51 28.67
CA TYR A 580 8.01 0.59 29.17
C TYR A 580 9.17 0.48 28.20
N GLU A 581 10.38 0.39 28.76
CA GLU A 581 11.58 -0.05 28.06
C GLU A 581 11.92 -1.47 28.56
N ALA A 582 12.13 -2.40 27.65
CA ALA A 582 12.40 -3.79 28.00
C ALA A 582 13.58 -4.34 27.17
N ASP A 583 14.48 -5.05 27.84
CA ASP A 583 15.45 -5.87 27.14
C ASP A 583 14.75 -7.10 26.57
N LEU A 584 14.95 -7.37 25.29
CA LEU A 584 14.40 -8.56 24.63
C LEU A 584 15.54 -9.54 24.41
N LEU A 585 15.32 -10.77 24.86
CA LEU A 585 16.32 -11.83 24.88
C LEU A 585 15.90 -12.97 23.95
N ASP A 586 16.88 -13.65 23.37
CA ASP A 586 16.65 -14.93 22.70
C ASP A 586 16.21 -15.98 23.75
N PRO A 587 15.06 -16.68 23.56
CA PRO A 587 14.54 -17.59 24.57
C PRO A 587 15.45 -18.77 24.92
N LYS A 588 16.37 -19.17 24.02
CA LYS A 588 17.24 -20.33 24.20
C LYS A 588 18.56 -19.94 24.88
N THR A 589 19.25 -18.99 24.30
CA THR A 589 20.59 -18.53 24.72
C THR A 589 20.54 -17.51 25.85
N LYS A 590 19.38 -16.87 26.06
CA LYS A 590 19.20 -15.73 26.98
C LYS A 590 20.03 -14.50 26.64
N ALA A 591 20.70 -14.48 25.48
CA ALA A 591 21.44 -13.33 25.01
C ALA A 591 20.48 -12.19 24.68
N LYS A 592 20.88 -10.95 25.01
CA LYS A 592 20.13 -9.75 24.63
C LYS A 592 20.24 -9.56 23.11
N ILE A 593 19.09 -9.57 22.44
CA ILE A 593 18.99 -9.37 20.99
C ILE A 593 18.49 -7.97 20.64
N ASN A 594 17.70 -7.35 21.52
CA ASN A 594 17.06 -6.07 21.24
C ASN A 594 16.75 -5.30 22.54
N HIS A 595 16.41 -4.02 22.38
CA HIS A 595 15.86 -3.16 23.42
C HIS A 595 14.56 -2.56 22.88
N GLY A 596 13.43 -3.08 23.39
CA GLY A 596 12.09 -2.76 22.92
C GLY A 596 11.42 -1.67 23.74
N VAL A 597 10.60 -0.88 23.08
CA VAL A 597 9.71 0.09 23.73
C VAL A 597 8.27 -0.39 23.57
N ALA A 598 7.53 -0.45 24.67
CA ALA A 598 6.12 -0.81 24.67
C ALA A 598 5.28 0.32 25.26
N ILE A 599 4.07 0.49 24.73
CA ILE A 599 3.06 1.38 25.28
C ILE A 599 1.80 0.58 25.62
N CYS A 600 1.23 0.87 26.77
CA CYS A 600 0.00 0.28 27.28
C CYS A 600 -1.08 1.37 27.42
N HIS A 601 -2.19 1.19 26.70
CA HIS A 601 -3.38 2.01 26.83
C HIS A 601 -4.23 1.48 27.97
N ILE A 602 -4.32 2.27 29.06
CA ILE A 602 -5.02 1.86 30.29
C ILE A 602 -6.53 2.08 30.16
N ASP A 603 -6.95 3.08 29.38
CA ASP A 603 -8.35 3.41 29.14
C ASP A 603 -8.69 3.19 27.66
N THR A 604 -9.28 2.04 27.36
CA THR A 604 -9.69 1.66 26.00
C THR A 604 -11.19 1.89 25.75
N SER A 605 -11.87 2.65 26.61
CA SER A 605 -13.33 2.83 26.56
C SER A 605 -13.82 3.54 25.29
N ALA A 606 -12.98 4.38 24.69
CA ALA A 606 -13.28 5.08 23.44
C ALA A 606 -12.94 4.27 22.18
N TRP A 607 -12.37 3.07 22.31
CA TRP A 607 -12.00 2.25 21.16
C TRP A 607 -13.23 1.57 20.58
N SER A 608 -13.21 1.32 19.27
CA SER A 608 -14.28 0.55 18.62
C SER A 608 -14.35 -0.86 19.20
N GLN A 609 -15.56 -1.40 19.38
CA GLN A 609 -15.77 -2.81 19.75
C GLN A 609 -15.12 -3.78 18.76
N THR A 610 -14.92 -3.32 17.52
CA THR A 610 -14.31 -4.07 16.43
C THR A 610 -12.79 -3.93 16.35
N HIS A 611 -12.17 -3.17 17.25
CA HIS A 611 -10.72 -2.96 17.22
C HIS A 611 -9.95 -4.29 17.34
N GLY A 612 -8.92 -4.48 16.51
CA GLY A 612 -8.17 -5.74 16.41
C GLY A 612 -7.60 -6.24 17.74
N ALA A 613 -7.29 -5.34 18.67
CA ALA A 613 -6.87 -5.72 20.03
C ALA A 613 -7.90 -6.58 20.79
N PHE A 614 -9.20 -6.31 20.64
CA PHE A 614 -10.25 -7.10 21.31
C PHE A 614 -10.48 -8.44 20.61
N LEU A 615 -10.21 -8.51 19.30
CA LEU A 615 -10.16 -9.78 18.58
C LEU A 615 -8.99 -10.64 19.06
N ALA A 616 -7.83 -10.04 19.33
CA ALA A 616 -6.61 -10.73 19.75
C ALA A 616 -6.63 -11.16 21.23
N LEU A 617 -7.06 -10.28 22.13
CA LEU A 617 -6.94 -10.49 23.58
C LEU A 617 -8.24 -11.00 24.23
N GLY A 618 -9.33 -11.07 23.46
CA GLY A 618 -10.68 -11.22 24.00
C GLY A 618 -11.12 -9.96 24.77
N SER A 619 -12.41 -9.89 25.13
CA SER A 619 -13.06 -8.76 25.80
C SER A 619 -13.51 -7.64 24.86
N GLY A 620 -13.71 -6.42 25.38
CA GLY A 620 -14.18 -5.27 24.63
C GLY A 620 -13.75 -3.93 25.25
N PRO A 621 -14.15 -2.80 24.62
CA PRO A 621 -13.75 -1.46 25.03
C PRO A 621 -13.95 -1.18 26.52
N GLY A 622 -12.91 -0.61 27.16
CA GLY A 622 -12.93 -0.18 28.55
C GLY A 622 -12.87 -1.29 29.60
N ARG A 623 -12.81 -2.56 29.17
CA ARG A 623 -12.73 -3.72 30.09
C ARG A 623 -11.31 -4.20 30.34
N ILE A 624 -10.38 -3.84 29.45
CA ILE A 624 -9.00 -4.31 29.48
C ILE A 624 -8.03 -3.21 29.06
N GLU A 625 -6.83 -3.23 29.63
CA GLU A 625 -5.69 -2.52 29.06
C GLU A 625 -5.16 -3.28 27.84
N VAL A 626 -4.63 -2.53 26.88
CA VAL A 626 -4.03 -3.08 25.66
C VAL A 626 -2.63 -2.51 25.51
N CYS A 627 -1.65 -3.40 25.43
CA CYS A 627 -0.26 -3.03 25.14
C CYS A 627 0.14 -3.44 23.73
N HIS A 628 1.05 -2.68 23.15
CA HIS A 628 1.75 -3.06 21.92
C HIS A 628 3.19 -2.53 21.93
N TRP A 629 4.04 -3.13 21.10
CA TRP A 629 5.38 -2.65 20.86
C TRP A 629 5.36 -1.40 19.96
N ILE A 630 6.34 -0.53 20.12
CA ILE A 630 6.66 0.52 19.15
C ILE A 630 7.46 -0.12 18.03
N PHE A 631 6.96 -0.03 16.80
CA PHE A 631 7.54 -0.72 15.64
C PHE A 631 8.74 0.05 15.08
N GLU A 632 9.47 -0.55 14.14
CA GLU A 632 10.51 0.16 13.40
C GLU A 632 9.92 1.41 12.74
N ASN A 633 10.63 2.54 12.86
CA ASN A 633 10.21 3.86 12.39
C ASN A 633 9.02 4.50 13.12
N ASP A 634 8.41 3.83 14.09
CA ASP A 634 7.50 4.48 15.04
C ASP A 634 8.27 4.96 16.28
N LEU A 635 7.68 5.91 17.00
CA LEU A 635 8.31 6.45 18.22
C LEU A 635 7.27 6.94 19.22
N THR A 636 7.70 7.06 20.46
CA THR A 636 6.92 7.72 21.50
C THR A 636 7.79 8.70 22.29
N TRP A 637 7.26 9.90 22.52
CA TRP A 637 7.87 10.89 23.40
C TRP A 637 7.28 10.76 24.79
N THR A 638 8.15 10.80 25.79
CA THR A 638 7.76 10.81 27.20
C THR A 638 8.41 11.98 27.91
N ILE A 639 7.89 12.34 29.07
CA ILE A 639 8.65 13.17 30.02
C ILE A 639 9.97 12.48 30.40
N VAL A 640 10.97 13.28 30.77
CA VAL A 640 12.21 12.77 31.38
C VAL A 640 11.89 12.24 32.78
N ASP A 641 12.32 11.02 33.08
CA ASP A 641 12.21 10.48 34.45
C ASP A 641 13.02 11.38 35.38
N ARG A 642 12.38 11.91 36.43
CA ARG A 642 13.15 12.54 37.52
C ARG A 642 13.96 11.44 38.18
N MET A 643 15.29 11.55 38.17
CA MET A 643 16.13 10.76 39.06
C MET A 643 15.66 11.07 40.48
N VAL A 644 15.02 10.08 41.12
CA VAL A 644 14.71 10.13 42.55
C VAL A 644 15.90 9.56 43.30
#